data_AF-A0A849E279-F1
#
_entry.id   AF-A0A849E279-F1
#
_cell.length_a   1.000
_cell.length_b   1.000
_cell.length_c   1.000
_cell.angle_alpha   90.00
_cell.angle_beta   90.00
_cell.angle_gamma   90.00
#
_symmetry.space_group_name_H-M   'P 1'
#
loop_
_entity.id
_entity.type
_entity.pdbx_description
1 polymer ?
#
loop_
_entity_poly.entity_id
_entity_poly.type
_entity_poly.pdbx_seq_one_letter_code
_entity_poly.pdbx_strand_id
1 'polypeptide(L)'
;MSSPLLAADISASDDYKKGQDLYGKHCVACHQANGQGMAPVFPPLAKSDYLMADTERAIGIVINGLSGKVMVNDVEYNNAMPPMNYLKDDEIANILTYVKNSWGNKADAVTADEVSNVRSAGGTVVKPNKGKNIIYEETKSAISPDVTVDFIDSEGPKITKAEYGKAKKMYFERCAGCHGVLRKGATGKPLTTDITRQKGTDYLKTMINYGSPAGMPNWGTSGDFSDSEIDLLARFLQHEPPQPPEWGRAEMLQTWKVYVKPEDRPTKPMHDYDIDDIFVVTLRDAGQVALIDGKSKKIINILNTGYAVHISRPSATGRYVYTIGRDAKIDVIDMWMDLPQIVAEIKIGLEARSVETSKYKGYEDKIAIAGAYWPPQYVLMEPETLEPINIVSTRGYTVDTHEYHPEPRVAAIVSSHEHPEFIVNVKETGKILLVDYSNPLELSVKTIPAARYLHDGGWDKTHRYFMTAANKSNKIAVIDSKDRSLEALVDATEIPHPGRGANITDPEFGPVWVTSALGSDEITFIGTDPVNYKEHAWKPVRVIKGMGGGSLFVKSHPTSNNLWVDAPLNPKEEFSQSIAVFDINNLDAGFEVLPIAKWANLGEGAKRVVQPEYNKAGDEVWFSVWNAQNQRSALVVVDDKTRKLKKVIDDKRLVTPTGKFNIFNTMNDIY
;
A
#
# COMPACT_ATOMS: atom_id res chain seq x y z
N MET A 1 -17.86 -57.09 -53.17
CA MET A 1 -17.25 -56.89 -51.84
C MET A 1 -16.45 -55.60 -51.91
N SER A 2 -16.99 -54.51 -51.34
CA SER A 2 -16.30 -53.23 -51.28
C SER A 2 -15.79 -53.08 -49.84
N SER A 3 -14.47 -53.01 -49.67
CA SER A 3 -13.79 -52.93 -48.38
C SER A 3 -14.26 -51.73 -47.55
N PRO A 4 -14.34 -51.84 -46.21
CA PRO A 4 -14.57 -50.69 -45.36
C PRO A 4 -13.28 -49.85 -45.32
N LEU A 5 -13.37 -48.59 -45.74
CA LEU A 5 -12.33 -47.58 -45.51
C LEU A 5 -12.13 -47.41 -44.01
N LEU A 6 -10.93 -47.71 -43.51
CA LEU A 6 -10.49 -47.33 -42.17
C LEU A 6 -10.53 -45.79 -42.07
N ALA A 7 -11.17 -45.25 -41.03
CA ALA A 7 -11.08 -43.83 -40.69
C ALA A 7 -9.60 -43.48 -40.42
N ALA A 8 -9.09 -42.44 -41.09
CA ALA A 8 -7.72 -41.99 -40.91
C ALA A 8 -7.48 -41.51 -39.47
N ASP A 9 -6.33 -41.87 -38.89
CA ASP A 9 -5.93 -41.42 -37.55
C ASP A 9 -5.69 -39.90 -37.55
N ILE A 10 -6.56 -39.15 -36.85
CA ILE A 10 -6.53 -37.68 -36.79
C ILE A 10 -5.17 -37.18 -36.25
N SER A 11 -4.52 -37.94 -35.35
CA SER A 11 -3.23 -37.57 -34.78
C SER A 11 -2.06 -37.60 -35.80
N ALA A 12 -2.27 -38.26 -36.93
CA ALA A 12 -1.31 -38.30 -38.04
C ALA A 12 -1.55 -37.20 -39.08
N SER A 13 -2.63 -36.43 -38.97
CA SER A 13 -3.00 -35.39 -39.94
C SER A 13 -2.09 -34.16 -39.86
N ASP A 14 -1.94 -33.45 -40.98
CA ASP A 14 -1.15 -32.22 -41.03
C ASP A 14 -1.77 -31.09 -40.18
N ASP A 15 -3.10 -31.07 -40.07
CA ASP A 15 -3.85 -30.09 -39.29
C ASP A 15 -3.63 -30.29 -37.78
N TYR A 16 -3.55 -31.55 -37.32
CA TYR A 16 -3.16 -31.87 -35.95
C TYR A 16 -1.74 -31.42 -35.62
N LYS A 17 -0.77 -31.65 -36.53
CA LYS A 17 0.64 -31.23 -36.33
C LYS A 17 0.79 -29.71 -36.32
N LYS A 18 0.12 -29.01 -37.25
CA LYS A 18 0.07 -27.53 -37.24
C LYS A 18 -0.59 -27.01 -35.97
N GLY A 19 -1.65 -27.69 -35.52
CA GLY A 19 -2.33 -27.40 -34.26
C GLY A 19 -1.44 -27.53 -33.03
N GLN A 20 -0.58 -28.55 -33.00
CA GLN A 20 0.41 -28.75 -31.95
C GLN A 20 1.39 -27.57 -31.87
N ASP A 21 1.94 -27.14 -33.00
CA ASP A 21 2.87 -26.01 -33.07
C ASP A 21 2.21 -24.69 -32.64
N LEU A 22 0.99 -24.45 -33.10
CA LEU A 22 0.21 -23.26 -32.73
C LEU A 22 -0.18 -23.29 -31.24
N TYR A 23 -0.57 -24.43 -30.69
CA TYR A 23 -0.81 -24.60 -29.27
C TYR A 23 0.44 -24.27 -28.44
N GLY A 24 1.61 -24.74 -28.89
CA GLY A 24 2.90 -24.43 -28.28
C GLY A 24 3.22 -22.94 -28.24
N LYS A 25 2.74 -22.17 -29.22
CA LYS A 25 2.97 -20.72 -29.30
C LYS A 25 1.96 -19.90 -28.51
N HIS A 26 0.69 -20.31 -28.48
CA HIS A 26 -0.41 -19.44 -28.01
C HIS A 26 -1.08 -19.91 -26.72
N CYS A 27 -1.02 -21.19 -26.39
CA CYS A 27 -1.86 -21.79 -25.36
C CYS A 27 -1.07 -22.47 -24.23
N VAL A 28 0.15 -22.94 -24.53
CA VAL A 28 0.98 -23.73 -23.61
C VAL A 28 1.32 -23.01 -22.32
N ALA A 29 1.45 -21.68 -22.35
CA ALA A 29 1.83 -20.88 -21.19
C ALA A 29 0.81 -21.00 -20.04
N CYS A 30 -0.48 -21.09 -20.36
CA CYS A 30 -1.56 -21.22 -19.38
C CYS A 30 -1.97 -22.68 -19.19
N HIS A 31 -2.06 -23.44 -20.27
CA HIS A 31 -2.61 -24.81 -20.24
C HIS A 31 -1.57 -25.92 -20.13
N GLN A 32 -0.27 -25.57 -20.09
CA GLN A 32 0.87 -26.47 -19.99
C GLN A 32 1.04 -27.39 -21.20
N ALA A 33 2.26 -27.91 -21.42
CA ALA A 33 2.56 -28.79 -22.56
C ALA A 33 1.77 -30.11 -22.53
N ASN A 34 1.36 -30.55 -21.34
CA ASN A 34 0.55 -31.74 -21.10
C ASN A 34 -0.97 -31.45 -20.99
N GLY A 35 -1.40 -30.21 -21.26
CA GLY A 35 -2.80 -29.81 -21.20
C GLY A 35 -3.42 -29.81 -19.80
N GLN A 36 -2.65 -29.97 -18.73
CA GLN A 36 -3.18 -30.06 -17.36
C GLN A 36 -3.62 -28.70 -16.78
N GLY A 37 -3.26 -27.59 -17.43
CA GLY A 37 -3.46 -26.28 -16.83
C GLY A 37 -2.75 -26.13 -15.49
N MET A 38 -3.25 -25.25 -14.66
CA MET A 38 -2.73 -24.97 -13.33
C MET A 38 -3.91 -24.75 -12.40
N ALA A 39 -4.41 -25.80 -11.75
CA ALA A 39 -5.52 -25.67 -10.82
C ALA A 39 -5.14 -24.78 -9.61
N PRO A 40 -6.03 -23.88 -9.15
CA PRO A 40 -7.37 -23.52 -9.69
C PRO A 40 -7.34 -22.29 -10.63
N VAL A 41 -6.19 -21.95 -11.18
CA VAL A 41 -5.92 -20.71 -11.94
C VAL A 41 -6.23 -20.84 -13.43
N PHE A 42 -5.78 -21.93 -14.07
CA PHE A 42 -6.06 -22.24 -15.48
C PHE A 42 -6.62 -23.65 -15.58
N PRO A 43 -7.77 -23.84 -16.23
CA PRO A 43 -8.40 -25.16 -16.30
C PRO A 43 -7.56 -26.14 -17.13
N PRO A 44 -7.63 -27.45 -16.81
CA PRO A 44 -7.10 -28.47 -17.69
C PRO A 44 -7.88 -28.46 -19.00
N LEU A 45 -7.15 -28.65 -20.10
CA LEU A 45 -7.70 -29.04 -21.40
C LEU A 45 -7.66 -30.56 -21.58
N ALA A 46 -6.72 -31.23 -20.94
CA ALA A 46 -6.61 -32.67 -20.88
C ALA A 46 -7.80 -33.28 -20.11
N LYS A 47 -8.56 -34.18 -20.75
CA LYS A 47 -9.76 -34.81 -20.20
C LYS A 47 -10.75 -33.80 -19.62
N SER A 48 -10.89 -32.66 -20.28
CA SER A 48 -11.75 -31.57 -19.84
C SER A 48 -13.19 -31.83 -20.25
N ASP A 49 -14.08 -32.03 -19.28
CA ASP A 49 -15.53 -32.11 -19.51
C ASP A 49 -16.06 -30.85 -20.21
N TYR A 50 -15.58 -29.69 -19.79
CA TYR A 50 -16.02 -28.39 -20.27
C TYR A 50 -15.59 -28.12 -21.71
N LEU A 51 -14.35 -28.48 -22.09
CA LEU A 51 -13.88 -28.38 -23.48
C LEU A 51 -14.67 -29.33 -24.40
N MET A 52 -14.90 -30.57 -23.95
CA MET A 52 -15.42 -31.63 -24.82
C MET A 52 -16.95 -31.58 -24.98
N ALA A 53 -17.66 -30.90 -24.08
CA ALA A 53 -19.12 -30.83 -24.11
C ALA A 53 -19.70 -30.00 -25.28
N ASP A 54 -18.96 -29.00 -25.79
CA ASP A 54 -19.50 -28.07 -26.79
C ASP A 54 -18.38 -27.46 -27.67
N THR A 55 -18.34 -27.85 -28.94
CA THR A 55 -17.36 -27.38 -29.93
C THR A 55 -17.55 -25.91 -30.28
N GLU A 56 -18.79 -25.44 -30.46
CA GLU A 56 -19.06 -24.04 -30.80
C GLU A 56 -18.66 -23.11 -29.66
N ARG A 57 -18.92 -23.52 -28.41
CA ARG A 57 -18.43 -22.81 -27.22
C ARG A 57 -16.91 -22.79 -27.16
N ALA A 58 -16.24 -23.90 -27.44
CA ALA A 58 -14.78 -23.96 -27.46
C ALA A 58 -14.19 -23.00 -28.50
N ILE A 59 -14.76 -22.96 -29.70
CA ILE A 59 -14.41 -21.98 -30.75
C ILE A 59 -14.66 -20.56 -30.27
N GLY A 60 -15.84 -20.29 -29.69
CA GLY A 60 -16.23 -18.99 -29.17
C GLY A 60 -15.29 -18.47 -28.07
N ILE A 61 -14.81 -19.36 -27.19
CA ILE A 61 -13.84 -19.03 -26.13
C ILE A 61 -12.48 -18.66 -26.72
N VAL A 62 -11.99 -19.37 -27.73
CA VAL A 62 -10.70 -19.02 -28.36
C VAL A 62 -10.81 -17.66 -29.05
N ILE A 63 -11.91 -17.38 -29.75
CA ILE A 63 -12.11 -16.10 -30.46
C ILE A 63 -12.30 -14.95 -29.46
N ASN A 64 -13.19 -15.11 -28.47
CA ASN A 64 -13.68 -14.00 -27.65
C ASN A 64 -13.07 -13.94 -26.25
N GLY A 65 -12.28 -14.95 -25.88
CA GLY A 65 -11.81 -15.15 -24.53
C GLY A 65 -12.89 -15.74 -23.63
N LEU A 66 -12.55 -15.91 -22.35
CA LEU A 66 -13.46 -16.39 -21.32
C LEU A 66 -13.29 -15.52 -20.08
N SER A 67 -14.39 -15.13 -19.45
CA SER A 67 -14.38 -14.44 -18.16
C SER A 67 -15.56 -14.89 -17.31
N GLY A 68 -15.41 -14.81 -15.98
CA GLY A 68 -16.39 -15.34 -15.04
C GLY A 68 -16.10 -16.77 -14.60
N LYS A 69 -16.91 -17.26 -13.67
CA LYS A 69 -16.75 -18.58 -13.06
C LYS A 69 -17.13 -19.69 -14.04
N VAL A 70 -16.26 -20.69 -14.15
CA VAL A 70 -16.52 -21.95 -14.86
C VAL A 70 -16.13 -23.14 -13.98
N MET A 71 -16.88 -24.22 -14.13
CA MET A 71 -16.56 -25.50 -13.50
C MET A 71 -15.93 -26.41 -14.55
N VAL A 72 -14.74 -26.93 -14.28
CA VAL A 72 -14.07 -27.91 -15.13
C VAL A 72 -13.61 -29.07 -14.25
N ASN A 73 -14.10 -30.28 -14.53
CA ASN A 73 -13.81 -31.49 -13.75
C ASN A 73 -14.01 -31.27 -12.23
N ASP A 74 -15.17 -30.70 -11.86
CA ASP A 74 -15.56 -30.39 -10.47
C ASP A 74 -14.68 -29.35 -9.72
N VAL A 75 -13.78 -28.66 -10.43
CA VAL A 75 -12.98 -27.57 -9.86
C VAL A 75 -13.47 -26.22 -10.42
N GLU A 76 -13.68 -25.24 -9.53
CA GLU A 76 -14.06 -23.87 -9.92
C GLU A 76 -12.82 -23.10 -10.43
N TYR A 77 -12.97 -22.48 -11.59
CA TYR A 77 -12.00 -21.56 -12.18
C TYR A 77 -12.68 -20.22 -12.42
N ASN A 78 -12.03 -19.12 -12.06
CA ASN A 78 -12.59 -17.77 -12.22
C ASN A 78 -11.52 -16.79 -12.73
N ASN A 79 -10.72 -17.25 -13.69
CA ASN A 79 -9.67 -16.46 -14.30
C ASN A 79 -10.01 -16.16 -15.76
N ALA A 80 -9.53 -15.03 -16.27
CA ALA A 80 -9.83 -14.63 -17.63
C ALA A 80 -8.89 -15.31 -18.63
N MET A 81 -9.45 -15.90 -19.68
CA MET A 81 -8.70 -16.29 -20.88
C MET A 81 -8.76 -15.14 -21.89
N PRO A 82 -7.63 -14.60 -22.36
CA PRO A 82 -7.63 -13.52 -23.35
C PRO A 82 -8.17 -14.01 -24.70
N PRO A 83 -8.84 -13.13 -25.48
CA PRO A 83 -9.25 -13.46 -26.85
C PRO A 83 -8.05 -13.67 -27.77
N MET A 84 -8.14 -14.69 -28.62
CA MET A 84 -7.16 -14.98 -29.68
C MET A 84 -7.73 -14.66 -31.07
N ASN A 85 -8.58 -13.63 -31.16
CA ASN A 85 -9.25 -13.22 -32.40
C ASN A 85 -8.30 -12.79 -33.55
N TYR A 86 -7.02 -12.55 -33.24
CA TYR A 86 -5.97 -12.26 -34.22
C TYR A 86 -5.54 -13.48 -35.03
N LEU A 87 -5.85 -14.70 -34.57
CA LEU A 87 -5.60 -15.94 -35.31
C LEU A 87 -6.64 -16.13 -36.41
N LYS A 88 -6.20 -16.67 -37.54
CA LYS A 88 -7.06 -17.02 -38.68
C LYS A 88 -7.94 -18.22 -38.36
N ASP A 89 -9.00 -18.41 -39.15
CA ASP A 89 -9.98 -19.48 -38.94
C ASP A 89 -9.36 -20.87 -39.04
N ASP A 90 -8.44 -21.08 -39.99
CA ASP A 90 -7.68 -22.32 -40.13
C ASP A 90 -6.71 -22.55 -38.96
N GLU A 91 -6.12 -21.50 -38.40
CA GLU A 91 -5.23 -21.60 -37.24
C GLU A 91 -5.99 -22.03 -35.97
N ILE A 92 -7.15 -21.43 -35.71
CA ILE A 92 -8.01 -21.80 -34.57
C ILE A 92 -8.54 -23.23 -34.75
N ALA A 93 -8.96 -23.60 -35.96
CA ALA A 93 -9.41 -24.94 -36.30
C ALA A 93 -8.33 -25.99 -36.02
N ASN A 94 -7.09 -25.71 -36.42
CA ASN A 94 -5.94 -26.58 -36.16
C ASN A 94 -5.65 -26.71 -34.65
N ILE A 95 -5.64 -25.61 -33.90
CA ILE A 95 -5.43 -25.63 -32.44
C ILE A 95 -6.47 -26.51 -31.74
N LEU A 96 -7.75 -26.32 -32.06
CA LEU A 96 -8.84 -27.08 -31.44
C LEU A 96 -8.84 -28.54 -31.86
N THR A 97 -8.47 -28.84 -33.11
CA THR A 97 -8.28 -30.21 -33.60
C THR A 97 -7.20 -30.93 -32.79
N TYR A 98 -6.06 -30.27 -32.51
CA TYR A 98 -5.00 -30.81 -31.67
C TYR A 98 -5.46 -31.01 -30.22
N VAL A 99 -6.00 -29.96 -29.58
CA VAL A 99 -6.37 -29.97 -28.16
C VAL A 99 -7.49 -30.99 -27.86
N LYS A 100 -8.49 -31.11 -28.72
CA LYS A 100 -9.60 -32.07 -28.56
C LYS A 100 -9.23 -33.51 -28.92
N ASN A 101 -8.01 -33.75 -29.44
CA ASN A 101 -7.49 -35.09 -29.73
C ASN A 101 -6.17 -35.40 -28.98
N SER A 102 -5.81 -34.59 -28.00
CA SER A 102 -4.61 -34.74 -27.17
C SER A 102 -4.95 -35.19 -25.74
N TRP A 103 -3.97 -35.77 -25.05
CA TRP A 103 -4.02 -36.05 -23.60
C TRP A 103 -5.21 -36.87 -23.12
N GLY A 104 -5.71 -37.77 -23.97
CA GLY A 104 -6.86 -38.63 -23.70
C GLY A 104 -8.21 -38.07 -24.17
N ASN A 105 -8.23 -36.89 -24.79
CA ASN A 105 -9.39 -36.38 -25.52
C ASN A 105 -9.52 -37.09 -26.88
N LYS A 106 -10.75 -37.26 -27.37
CA LYS A 106 -11.07 -37.77 -28.72
C LYS A 106 -12.30 -37.07 -29.26
N ALA A 107 -12.18 -36.41 -30.42
CA ALA A 107 -13.29 -35.79 -31.13
C ALA A 107 -12.97 -35.66 -32.63
N ASP A 108 -13.99 -35.39 -33.42
CA ASP A 108 -13.80 -35.03 -34.83
C ASP A 108 -12.96 -33.75 -34.97
N ALA A 109 -12.31 -33.59 -36.13
CA ALA A 109 -11.52 -32.40 -36.44
C ALA A 109 -12.44 -31.18 -36.54
N VAL A 110 -11.95 -30.04 -36.03
CA VAL A 110 -12.62 -28.75 -36.18
C VAL A 110 -12.19 -28.14 -37.51
N THR A 111 -13.14 -27.65 -38.30
CA THR A 111 -12.93 -27.09 -39.63
C THR A 111 -12.88 -25.57 -39.60
N ALA A 112 -12.20 -24.97 -40.60
CA ALA A 112 -12.15 -23.52 -40.74
C ALA A 112 -13.55 -22.91 -40.97
N ASP A 113 -14.45 -23.62 -41.66
CA ASP A 113 -15.83 -23.19 -41.90
C ASP A 113 -16.63 -23.10 -40.60
N GLU A 114 -16.47 -24.06 -39.68
CA GLU A 114 -17.08 -24.01 -38.35
C GLU A 114 -16.59 -22.78 -37.56
N VAL A 115 -15.28 -22.49 -37.62
CA VAL A 115 -14.72 -21.29 -36.97
C VAL A 115 -15.26 -20.01 -37.60
N SER A 116 -15.32 -19.96 -38.92
CA SER A 116 -15.83 -18.80 -39.66
C SER A 116 -17.30 -18.54 -39.37
N ASN A 117 -18.11 -19.60 -39.25
CA ASN A 117 -19.53 -19.52 -38.89
C ASN A 117 -19.71 -18.95 -37.48
N VAL A 118 -18.97 -19.45 -36.49
CA VAL A 118 -19.03 -18.93 -35.10
C VAL A 118 -18.53 -17.48 -35.04
N ARG A 119 -17.48 -17.14 -35.79
CA ARG A 119 -16.95 -15.78 -35.89
C ARG A 119 -17.98 -14.82 -36.51
N SER A 120 -18.72 -15.26 -37.52
CA SER A 120 -19.73 -14.45 -38.22
C SER A 120 -21.05 -14.35 -37.45
N ALA A 121 -21.38 -15.35 -36.62
CA ALA A 121 -22.63 -15.41 -35.87
C ALA A 121 -22.68 -14.47 -34.64
N GLY A 122 -21.58 -13.76 -34.31
CA GLY A 122 -21.57 -12.76 -33.23
C GLY A 122 -21.92 -13.34 -31.85
N GLY A 123 -21.34 -14.50 -31.50
CA GLY A 123 -21.60 -15.21 -30.25
C GLY A 123 -21.62 -14.30 -29.00
N THR A 124 -22.67 -14.46 -28.20
CA THR A 124 -23.03 -13.69 -27.01
C THR A 124 -21.86 -13.38 -26.08
N VAL A 125 -21.49 -12.10 -26.05
CA VAL A 125 -20.58 -11.50 -25.09
C VAL A 125 -21.33 -11.24 -23.77
N VAL A 126 -20.90 -11.86 -22.67
CA VAL A 126 -20.98 -11.23 -21.35
C VAL A 126 -20.00 -10.06 -21.41
N LYS A 127 -20.52 -8.84 -21.53
CA LYS A 127 -19.72 -7.63 -21.72
C LYS A 127 -18.83 -7.37 -20.50
N PRO A 128 -17.50 -7.30 -20.66
CA PRO A 128 -16.65 -6.72 -19.63
C PRO A 128 -16.98 -5.22 -19.57
N ASN A 129 -17.23 -4.72 -18.37
CA ASN A 129 -17.05 -3.30 -18.09
C ASN A 129 -15.65 -2.92 -18.59
N LYS A 130 -15.59 -1.93 -19.49
CA LYS A 130 -14.35 -1.18 -19.73
C LYS A 130 -14.04 -0.38 -18.47
N GLY A 131 -13.63 -1.05 -17.41
CA GLY A 131 -12.88 -0.42 -16.35
C GLY A 131 -11.57 0.00 -16.98
N LYS A 132 -11.32 1.31 -17.07
CA LYS A 132 -9.94 1.79 -17.20
C LYS A 132 -9.17 1.11 -16.07
N ASN A 133 -8.13 0.34 -16.41
CA ASN A 133 -7.17 -0.10 -15.40
C ASN A 133 -6.69 1.18 -14.72
N ILE A 134 -7.09 1.37 -13.47
CA ILE A 134 -6.64 2.48 -12.66
C ILE A 134 -5.22 2.11 -12.25
N ILE A 135 -4.27 2.46 -13.11
CA ILE A 135 -2.84 2.33 -12.84
C ILE A 135 -2.58 3.16 -11.58
N TYR A 136 -2.29 2.50 -10.47
CA TYR A 136 -1.66 3.15 -9.33
C TYR A 136 -0.32 3.71 -9.83
N GLU A 137 -0.15 5.02 -9.82
CA GLU A 137 1.11 5.65 -10.21
C GLU A 137 2.16 5.23 -9.18
N GLU A 138 3.11 4.41 -9.63
CA GLU A 138 4.04 3.68 -8.78
C GLU A 138 4.86 4.62 -7.89
N THR A 139 4.88 4.34 -6.59
CA THR A 139 5.89 4.87 -5.68
C THR A 139 7.25 4.34 -6.11
N LYS A 140 8.04 5.15 -6.83
CA LYS A 140 9.47 4.86 -7.04
C LYS A 140 10.14 4.56 -5.69
N SER A 141 11.10 3.63 -5.70
CA SER A 141 11.95 3.39 -4.54
C SER A 141 12.70 4.67 -4.20
N ALA A 142 12.84 4.96 -2.90
CA ALA A 142 13.66 6.08 -2.45
C ALA A 142 15.17 5.75 -2.50
N ILE A 143 15.51 4.47 -2.62
CA ILE A 143 16.89 3.99 -2.76
C ILE A 143 17.27 4.03 -4.24
N SER A 144 18.37 4.71 -4.57
CA SER A 144 18.90 4.70 -5.94
C SER A 144 19.53 3.33 -6.26
N PRO A 145 19.30 2.75 -7.46
CA PRO A 145 20.00 1.54 -7.88
C PRO A 145 21.53 1.73 -7.91
N ASP A 146 22.04 2.95 -8.15
CA ASP A 146 23.47 3.22 -8.32
C ASP A 146 24.28 3.08 -7.03
N VAL A 147 23.64 3.19 -5.86
CA VAL A 147 24.32 3.06 -4.57
C VAL A 147 24.37 1.62 -4.05
N THR A 148 23.66 0.69 -4.70
CA THR A 148 23.57 -0.70 -4.26
C THR A 148 24.74 -1.56 -4.74
N VAL A 149 25.09 -2.57 -3.95
CA VAL A 149 26.12 -3.57 -4.27
C VAL A 149 25.51 -4.71 -5.07
N ASP A 150 26.07 -5.00 -6.25
CA ASP A 150 25.60 -6.06 -7.15
C ASP A 150 26.00 -7.45 -6.64
N PHE A 151 25.07 -8.41 -6.75
CA PHE A 151 25.31 -9.83 -6.47
C PHE A 151 24.90 -10.67 -7.68
N ILE A 152 25.88 -11.00 -8.53
CA ILE A 152 25.67 -11.93 -9.63
C ILE A 152 26.17 -13.30 -9.14
N ASP A 153 25.26 -14.09 -8.57
CA ASP A 153 25.57 -15.45 -8.17
C ASP A 153 25.62 -16.42 -9.37
N SER A 154 26.26 -17.57 -9.17
CA SER A 154 26.43 -18.63 -10.17
C SER A 154 25.24 -19.58 -10.32
N GLU A 155 24.24 -19.49 -9.43
CA GLU A 155 23.06 -20.35 -9.44
C GLU A 155 21.96 -19.81 -10.36
N GLY A 156 21.93 -18.49 -10.58
CA GLY A 156 21.04 -17.84 -11.52
C GLY A 156 21.42 -18.04 -13.00
N PRO A 157 20.49 -17.78 -13.94
CA PRO A 157 20.78 -17.79 -15.37
C PRO A 157 21.92 -16.84 -15.75
N LYS A 158 22.67 -17.11 -16.82
CA LYS A 158 23.77 -16.22 -17.23
C LYS A 158 23.28 -14.77 -17.43
N ILE A 159 23.97 -13.83 -16.81
CA ILE A 159 23.77 -12.38 -16.96
C ILE A 159 25.12 -11.67 -16.92
N THR A 160 25.35 -10.74 -17.84
CA THR A 160 26.52 -9.87 -17.81
C THR A 160 26.34 -8.74 -16.80
N LYS A 161 27.44 -8.11 -16.37
CA LYS A 161 27.37 -6.96 -15.45
C LYS A 161 26.56 -5.79 -16.02
N ALA A 162 26.67 -5.53 -17.33
CA ALA A 162 25.91 -4.46 -17.99
C ALA A 162 24.40 -4.77 -18.03
N GLU A 163 24.05 -6.01 -18.35
CA GLU A 163 22.67 -6.50 -18.29
C GLU A 163 22.11 -6.41 -16.88
N TYR A 164 22.85 -6.88 -15.87
CA TYR A 164 22.46 -6.80 -14.47
C TYR A 164 22.19 -5.35 -14.04
N GLY A 165 23.07 -4.42 -14.41
CA GLY A 165 22.88 -2.98 -14.15
C GLY A 165 21.60 -2.42 -14.78
N LYS A 166 21.31 -2.78 -16.04
CA LYS A 166 20.06 -2.37 -16.73
C LYS A 166 18.83 -2.95 -16.02
N ALA A 167 18.85 -4.25 -15.71
CA ALA A 167 17.74 -4.93 -15.05
C ALA A 167 17.49 -4.37 -13.64
N LYS A 168 18.56 -4.11 -12.88
CA LYS A 168 18.52 -3.48 -11.56
C LYS A 168 17.84 -2.13 -11.61
N LYS A 169 18.23 -1.27 -12.55
CA LYS A 169 17.60 0.04 -12.73
C LYS A 169 16.10 -0.09 -13.01
N MET A 170 15.73 -0.94 -13.96
CA MET A 170 14.31 -1.21 -14.26
C MET A 170 13.54 -1.71 -13.03
N TYR A 171 14.11 -2.66 -12.28
CA TYR A 171 13.49 -3.19 -11.07
C TYR A 171 13.28 -2.10 -10.01
N PHE A 172 14.28 -1.27 -9.75
CA PHE A 172 14.18 -0.20 -8.76
C PHE A 172 13.16 0.88 -9.15
N GLU A 173 13.05 1.16 -10.45
CA GLU A 173 12.12 2.16 -10.99
C GLU A 173 10.67 1.67 -11.05
N ARG A 174 10.44 0.37 -11.33
CA ARG A 174 9.13 -0.19 -11.71
C ARG A 174 8.62 -1.35 -10.86
N CYS A 175 9.44 -1.89 -9.95
CA CYS A 175 9.09 -3.11 -9.23
C CYS A 175 9.34 -3.02 -7.73
N ALA A 176 10.43 -2.38 -7.31
CA ALA A 176 10.86 -2.31 -5.92
C ALA A 176 9.84 -1.60 -5.01
N GLY A 177 9.03 -0.67 -5.55
CA GLY A 177 7.93 -0.05 -4.81
C GLY A 177 6.91 -1.07 -4.28
N CYS A 178 6.62 -2.11 -5.07
CA CYS A 178 5.66 -3.16 -4.71
C CYS A 178 6.32 -4.40 -4.09
N HIS A 179 7.52 -4.75 -4.56
CA HIS A 179 8.20 -6.00 -4.19
C HIS A 179 9.34 -5.82 -3.17
N GLY A 180 9.70 -4.58 -2.84
CA GLY A 180 10.81 -4.23 -1.94
C GLY A 180 12.18 -4.33 -2.62
N VAL A 181 13.15 -3.57 -2.12
CA VAL A 181 14.52 -3.56 -2.68
C VAL A 181 15.24 -4.91 -2.53
N LEU A 182 14.99 -5.61 -1.42
CA LEU A 182 15.49 -6.98 -1.20
C LEU A 182 14.51 -8.07 -1.69
N ARG A 183 13.48 -7.68 -2.44
CA ARG A 183 12.49 -8.59 -3.03
C ARG A 183 11.67 -9.41 -2.03
N LYS A 184 11.62 -9.04 -0.76
CA LYS A 184 10.84 -9.76 0.29
C LYS A 184 9.34 -9.46 0.27
N GLY A 185 8.88 -8.59 -0.63
CA GLY A 185 7.49 -8.23 -0.82
C GLY A 185 7.04 -7.04 0.05
N ALA A 186 6.23 -6.16 -0.53
CA ALA A 186 5.52 -5.10 0.17
C ALA A 186 4.01 -5.24 -0.08
N THR A 187 3.45 -4.54 -1.06
CA THR A 187 2.11 -4.79 -1.59
C THR A 187 2.10 -6.03 -2.51
N GLY A 188 3.17 -6.20 -3.30
CA GLY A 188 3.42 -7.36 -4.14
C GLY A 188 4.03 -8.54 -3.37
N LYS A 189 3.91 -9.74 -3.95
CA LYS A 189 4.47 -11.00 -3.40
C LYS A 189 6.01 -10.95 -3.34
N PRO A 190 6.65 -11.72 -2.45
CA PRO A 190 8.11 -11.87 -2.48
C PRO A 190 8.59 -12.44 -3.83
N LEU A 191 9.73 -11.94 -4.32
CA LEU A 191 10.45 -12.36 -5.52
C LEU A 191 11.90 -12.76 -5.18
N THR A 192 12.08 -13.40 -4.02
CA THR A 192 13.38 -13.92 -3.59
C THR A 192 13.77 -15.17 -4.37
N THR A 193 15.07 -15.46 -4.38
CA THR A 193 15.68 -16.49 -5.23
C THR A 193 15.17 -17.90 -4.95
N ASP A 194 14.82 -18.21 -3.71
CA ASP A 194 14.15 -19.46 -3.31
C ASP A 194 12.81 -19.66 -4.04
N ILE A 195 12.09 -18.58 -4.34
CA ILE A 195 10.82 -18.61 -5.07
C ILE A 195 11.06 -18.54 -6.58
N THR A 196 11.85 -17.56 -7.03
CA THR A 196 11.98 -17.24 -8.46
C THR A 196 12.76 -18.31 -9.21
N ARG A 197 13.78 -18.93 -8.60
CA ARG A 197 14.52 -20.05 -9.21
C ARG A 197 13.63 -21.29 -9.36
N GLN A 198 12.75 -21.56 -8.40
CA GLN A 198 11.78 -22.67 -8.49
C GLN A 198 10.76 -22.43 -9.61
N LYS A 199 10.32 -21.18 -9.80
CA LYS A 199 9.38 -20.82 -10.88
C LYS A 199 10.02 -20.85 -12.27
N GLY A 200 11.29 -20.48 -12.37
CA GLY A 200 12.05 -20.48 -13.62
C GLY A 200 11.73 -19.30 -14.54
N THR A 201 12.63 -19.07 -15.50
CA THR A 201 12.62 -17.89 -16.37
C THR A 201 11.33 -17.73 -17.18
N ASP A 202 10.81 -18.80 -17.78
CA ASP A 202 9.64 -18.71 -18.68
C ASP A 202 8.35 -18.33 -17.93
N TYR A 203 8.18 -18.84 -16.72
CA TYR A 203 7.09 -18.43 -15.84
C TYR A 203 7.19 -16.95 -15.50
N LEU A 204 8.38 -16.49 -15.10
CA LEU A 204 8.60 -15.09 -14.72
C LEU A 204 8.37 -14.15 -15.91
N LYS A 205 8.85 -14.50 -17.10
CA LYS A 205 8.59 -13.75 -18.35
C LYS A 205 7.10 -13.62 -18.61
N THR A 206 6.35 -14.71 -18.46
CA THR A 206 4.89 -14.73 -18.63
C THR A 206 4.21 -13.78 -17.64
N MET A 207 4.57 -13.88 -16.35
CA MET A 207 3.99 -13.02 -15.31
C MET A 207 4.31 -11.54 -15.53
N ILE A 208 5.53 -11.21 -15.94
CA ILE A 208 5.93 -9.82 -16.23
C ILE A 208 5.19 -9.31 -17.47
N ASN A 209 5.04 -10.13 -18.51
CA ASN A 209 4.40 -9.75 -19.77
C ASN A 209 2.89 -9.43 -19.60
N TYR A 210 2.18 -10.30 -18.88
CA TYR A 210 0.72 -10.25 -18.78
C TYR A 210 0.20 -9.66 -17.46
N GLY A 211 1.06 -9.50 -16.45
CA GLY A 211 0.65 -9.02 -15.14
C GLY A 211 -0.24 -10.03 -14.40
N SER A 212 -1.03 -9.54 -13.44
CA SER A 212 -2.03 -10.35 -12.77
C SER A 212 -3.24 -9.53 -12.31
N PRO A 213 -4.45 -10.12 -12.27
CA PRO A 213 -5.65 -9.46 -11.75
C PRO A 213 -5.54 -9.00 -10.28
N ALA A 214 -4.58 -9.56 -9.53
CA ALA A 214 -4.27 -9.14 -8.15
C ALA A 214 -3.49 -7.81 -8.07
N GLY A 215 -3.39 -7.06 -9.17
CA GLY A 215 -2.81 -5.72 -9.23
C GLY A 215 -1.37 -5.65 -9.75
N MET A 216 -0.80 -6.75 -10.26
CA MET A 216 0.50 -6.69 -10.95
C MET A 216 0.29 -6.12 -12.37
N PRO A 217 0.97 -5.02 -12.75
CA PRO A 217 0.83 -4.45 -14.08
C PRO A 217 1.28 -5.40 -15.19
N ASN A 218 0.69 -5.25 -16.38
CA ASN A 218 0.92 -6.08 -17.54
C ASN A 218 2.00 -5.48 -18.46
N TRP A 219 3.25 -5.46 -17.99
CA TRP A 219 4.34 -4.64 -18.55
C TRP A 219 4.66 -4.86 -20.03
N GLY A 220 4.51 -6.08 -20.55
CA GLY A 220 4.79 -6.34 -21.96
C GLY A 220 3.59 -6.07 -22.84
N THR A 221 2.41 -6.54 -22.44
CA THR A 221 1.17 -6.30 -23.19
C THR A 221 0.68 -4.85 -23.13
N SER A 222 1.12 -4.05 -22.15
CA SER A 222 0.95 -2.59 -22.14
C SER A 222 1.94 -1.87 -23.07
N GLY A 223 3.00 -2.54 -23.51
CA GLY A 223 4.09 -1.97 -24.30
C GLY A 223 5.16 -1.24 -23.47
N ASP A 224 5.10 -1.30 -22.14
CA ASP A 224 6.06 -0.61 -21.26
C ASP A 224 7.45 -1.25 -21.28
N PHE A 225 7.54 -2.57 -21.47
CA PHE A 225 8.79 -3.32 -21.64
C PHE A 225 8.81 -4.10 -22.95
N SER A 226 9.96 -4.13 -23.60
CA SER A 226 10.21 -5.05 -24.72
C SER A 226 10.41 -6.50 -24.25
N ASP A 227 10.26 -7.48 -25.15
CA ASP A 227 10.54 -8.90 -24.86
C ASP A 227 11.95 -9.13 -24.29
N SER A 228 12.93 -8.36 -24.79
CA SER A 228 14.33 -8.41 -24.32
C SER A 228 14.48 -7.91 -22.88
N GLU A 229 13.70 -6.91 -22.50
CA GLU A 229 13.67 -6.33 -21.17
C GLU A 229 12.94 -7.24 -20.17
N ILE A 230 11.87 -7.91 -20.62
CA ILE A 230 11.16 -8.93 -19.86
C ILE A 230 12.06 -10.13 -19.59
N ASP A 231 12.77 -10.63 -20.60
CA ASP A 231 13.76 -11.70 -20.44
C ASP A 231 14.86 -11.32 -19.45
N LEU A 232 15.40 -10.11 -19.61
CA LEU A 232 16.45 -9.59 -18.75
C LEU A 232 15.98 -9.48 -17.29
N LEU A 233 14.78 -8.95 -17.05
CA LEU A 233 14.22 -8.83 -15.70
C LEU A 233 13.95 -10.22 -15.09
N ALA A 234 13.42 -11.16 -15.87
CA ALA A 234 13.20 -12.54 -15.42
C ALA A 234 14.49 -13.26 -15.01
N ARG A 235 15.60 -13.06 -15.75
CA ARG A 235 16.92 -13.57 -15.36
C ARG A 235 17.45 -12.88 -14.11
N PHE A 236 17.40 -11.55 -14.06
CA PHE A 236 17.82 -10.76 -12.90
C PHE A 236 17.10 -11.18 -11.60
N LEU A 237 15.80 -11.48 -11.68
CA LEU A 237 14.99 -11.90 -10.53
C LEU A 237 15.46 -13.24 -9.91
N GLN A 238 16.29 -14.01 -10.61
CA GLN A 238 16.82 -15.30 -10.16
C GLN A 238 18.25 -15.22 -9.60
N HIS A 239 18.85 -14.02 -9.57
CA HIS A 239 20.07 -13.74 -8.80
C HIS A 239 19.72 -13.11 -7.46
N GLU A 240 20.62 -13.27 -6.48
CA GLU A 240 20.50 -12.59 -5.18
C GLU A 240 20.29 -11.07 -5.36
N PRO A 241 19.37 -10.47 -4.58
CA PRO A 241 19.06 -9.06 -4.77
C PRO A 241 20.26 -8.18 -4.43
N PRO A 242 20.46 -7.07 -5.18
CA PRO A 242 21.51 -6.12 -4.84
C PRO A 242 21.24 -5.53 -3.45
N GLN A 243 22.28 -5.43 -2.62
CA GLN A 243 22.16 -4.94 -1.25
C GLN A 243 22.36 -3.42 -1.23
N PRO A 244 21.43 -2.63 -0.68
CA PRO A 244 21.70 -1.22 -0.45
C PRO A 244 22.77 -1.03 0.64
N PRO A 245 23.51 0.08 0.63
CA PRO A 245 24.54 0.33 1.62
C PRO A 245 23.93 0.61 2.99
N GLU A 246 24.71 0.39 4.05
CA GLU A 246 24.36 0.86 5.39
C GLU A 246 24.39 2.40 5.46
N TRP A 247 23.81 2.96 6.50
CA TRP A 247 23.76 4.41 6.73
C TRP A 247 23.98 4.68 8.22
N GLY A 248 25.25 4.84 8.59
CA GLY A 248 25.68 5.04 9.97
C GLY A 248 25.86 6.50 10.34
N ARG A 249 26.48 6.73 11.50
CA ARG A 249 26.71 8.08 12.03
C ARG A 249 27.54 8.95 11.06
N ALA A 250 28.52 8.36 10.37
CA ALA A 250 29.38 9.10 9.46
C ALA A 250 28.57 9.70 8.30
N GLU A 251 27.68 8.91 7.68
CA GLU A 251 26.81 9.35 6.59
C GLU A 251 25.76 10.36 7.07
N MET A 252 25.18 10.14 8.26
CA MET A 252 24.26 11.10 8.88
C MET A 252 24.92 12.47 9.07
N LEU A 253 26.11 12.52 9.69
CA LEU A 253 26.85 13.75 9.95
C LEU A 253 27.28 14.48 8.67
N GLN A 254 27.50 13.77 7.56
CA GLN A 254 27.78 14.39 6.26
C GLN A 254 26.57 15.14 5.67
N THR A 255 25.36 14.71 6.03
CA THR A 255 24.10 15.33 5.56
C THR A 255 23.51 16.31 6.56
N TRP A 256 23.95 16.26 7.81
CA TRP A 256 23.45 17.09 8.89
C TRP A 256 23.81 18.57 8.66
N LYS A 257 22.79 19.43 8.70
CA LYS A 257 22.96 20.87 8.60
C LYS A 257 22.06 21.59 9.59
N VAL A 258 22.62 22.55 10.29
CA VAL A 258 21.87 23.52 11.10
C VAL A 258 21.94 24.86 10.38
N TYR A 259 20.81 25.32 9.86
CA TYR A 259 20.70 26.58 9.14
C TYR A 259 20.59 27.78 10.08
N VAL A 260 19.82 27.62 11.15
CA VAL A 260 19.63 28.64 12.20
C VAL A 260 19.87 27.96 13.54
N LYS A 261 20.94 28.36 14.23
CA LYS A 261 21.31 27.79 15.52
C LYS A 261 20.28 28.15 16.59
N PRO A 262 20.04 27.30 17.60
CA PRO A 262 19.06 27.57 18.65
C PRO A 262 19.20 28.94 19.31
N GLU A 263 20.43 29.37 19.59
CA GLU A 263 20.73 30.68 20.19
C GLU A 263 20.36 31.89 19.31
N ASP A 264 20.23 31.69 18.00
CA ASP A 264 19.86 32.72 17.01
C ASP A 264 18.35 32.70 16.69
N ARG A 265 17.59 31.74 17.23
CA ARG A 265 16.15 31.62 16.98
C ARG A 265 15.34 32.61 17.82
N PRO A 266 14.13 32.98 17.38
CA PRO A 266 13.25 33.83 18.17
C PRO A 266 12.93 33.20 19.53
N THR A 267 12.84 34.02 20.56
CA THR A 267 12.41 33.59 21.91
C THR A 267 10.90 33.70 22.12
N LYS A 268 10.19 34.19 21.11
CA LYS A 268 8.73 34.28 21.01
C LYS A 268 8.32 34.32 19.51
N PRO A 269 7.07 34.00 19.16
CA PRO A 269 6.57 34.18 17.80
C PRO A 269 6.82 35.60 17.27
N MET A 270 7.32 35.71 16.04
CA MET A 270 7.55 36.97 15.33
C MET A 270 6.35 37.41 14.46
N HIS A 271 5.30 36.60 14.41
CA HIS A 271 4.06 36.82 13.65
C HIS A 271 2.82 36.62 14.53
N ASP A 272 1.63 36.83 13.95
CA ASP A 272 0.33 36.72 14.62
C ASP A 272 -0.50 35.48 14.22
N TYR A 273 0.07 34.53 13.45
CA TYR A 273 -0.62 33.29 13.10
C TYR A 273 -1.04 32.48 14.34
N ASP A 274 -2.22 31.86 14.28
CA ASP A 274 -2.65 30.86 15.26
C ASP A 274 -1.98 29.51 14.93
N ILE A 275 -0.75 29.32 15.45
CA ILE A 275 0.08 28.14 15.16
C ILE A 275 -0.68 26.84 15.39
N ASP A 276 -1.46 26.76 16.48
CA ASP A 276 -2.22 25.57 16.85
C ASP A 276 -3.23 25.15 15.77
N ASP A 277 -3.80 26.11 15.04
CA ASP A 277 -4.77 25.84 13.97
C ASP A 277 -4.15 25.77 12.57
N ILE A 278 -2.82 25.80 12.46
CA ILE A 278 -2.15 25.58 11.18
C ILE A 278 -2.23 24.11 10.79
N PHE A 279 -2.48 23.87 9.50
CA PHE A 279 -2.35 22.57 8.86
C PHE A 279 -1.02 22.48 8.12
N VAL A 280 -0.27 21.43 8.40
CA VAL A 280 0.90 21.03 7.63
C VAL A 280 0.46 19.99 6.60
N VAL A 281 0.46 20.37 5.32
CA VAL A 281 -0.07 19.54 4.24
C VAL A 281 1.07 19.07 3.34
N THR A 282 1.20 17.76 3.20
CA THR A 282 2.15 17.12 2.29
C THR A 282 1.78 17.38 0.84
N LEU A 283 2.71 17.96 0.08
CA LEU A 283 2.68 18.06 -1.38
C LEU A 283 3.63 17.02 -1.96
N ARG A 284 3.11 15.80 -2.11
CA ARG A 284 3.91 14.56 -2.20
C ARG A 284 4.93 14.60 -3.34
N ASP A 285 4.47 14.76 -4.58
CA ASP A 285 5.34 14.61 -5.75
C ASP A 285 6.15 15.88 -6.03
N ALA A 286 5.78 17.00 -5.42
CA ALA A 286 6.56 18.23 -5.41
C ALA A 286 7.68 18.22 -4.37
N GLY A 287 7.68 17.27 -3.42
CA GLY A 287 8.73 17.22 -2.42
C GLY A 287 8.66 18.36 -1.40
N GLN A 288 7.44 18.78 -1.09
CA GLN A 288 7.16 19.99 -0.34
C GLN A 288 6.14 19.75 0.78
N VAL A 289 6.06 20.69 1.72
CA VAL A 289 4.91 20.87 2.60
C VAL A 289 4.34 22.28 2.45
N ALA A 290 3.01 22.39 2.48
CA ALA A 290 2.31 23.66 2.60
C ALA A 290 1.88 23.88 4.06
N LEU A 291 2.17 25.06 4.60
CA LEU A 291 1.62 25.53 5.87
C LEU A 291 0.37 26.34 5.54
N ILE A 292 -0.78 25.90 6.02
CA ILE A 292 -2.08 26.50 5.68
C ILE A 292 -2.77 26.93 6.96
N ASP A 293 -3.16 28.19 7.03
CA ASP A 293 -3.90 28.74 8.16
C ASP A 293 -5.31 28.13 8.24
N GLY A 294 -5.63 27.46 9.34
CA GLY A 294 -6.89 26.74 9.52
C GLY A 294 -8.12 27.64 9.50
N LYS A 295 -8.00 28.90 9.90
CA LYS A 295 -9.12 29.86 9.95
C LYS A 295 -9.40 30.51 8.59
N SER A 296 -8.40 31.14 7.99
CA SER A 296 -8.50 31.91 6.74
C SER A 296 -8.37 31.04 5.49
N LYS A 297 -7.89 29.80 5.63
CA LYS A 297 -7.65 28.84 4.55
C LYS A 297 -6.60 29.34 3.54
N LYS A 298 -5.73 30.26 3.97
CA LYS A 298 -4.64 30.81 3.16
C LYS A 298 -3.37 29.98 3.37
N ILE A 299 -2.65 29.74 2.28
CA ILE A 299 -1.30 29.17 2.34
C ILE A 299 -0.37 30.26 2.89
N ILE A 300 0.22 30.00 4.06
CA ILE A 300 1.20 30.84 4.74
C ILE A 300 2.55 30.72 4.01
N ASN A 301 3.05 29.48 3.88
CA ASN A 301 4.32 29.19 3.25
C ASN A 301 4.30 27.81 2.57
N ILE A 302 5.22 27.59 1.62
CA ILE A 302 5.50 26.28 1.03
C ILE A 302 7.00 26.04 1.16
N LEU A 303 7.35 24.93 1.80
CA LEU A 303 8.73 24.60 2.15
C LEU A 303 9.19 23.38 1.34
N ASN A 304 10.40 23.49 0.78
CA ASN A 304 11.06 22.39 0.07
C ASN A 304 11.75 21.48 1.08
N THR A 305 11.18 20.31 1.30
CA THR A 305 11.65 19.33 2.28
C THR A 305 12.35 18.13 1.61
N GLY A 306 12.40 18.09 0.28
CA GLY A 306 13.17 17.08 -0.46
C GLY A 306 12.27 16.10 -1.18
N TYR A 307 12.36 14.79 -0.91
CA TYR A 307 11.63 13.78 -1.68
C TYR A 307 10.40 13.25 -0.93
N ALA A 308 9.21 13.48 -1.49
CA ALA A 308 7.95 12.87 -1.07
C ALA A 308 7.77 12.73 0.44
N VAL A 309 7.50 13.85 1.12
CA VAL A 309 7.18 13.85 2.55
C VAL A 309 6.10 12.82 2.84
N HIS A 310 6.29 12.03 3.89
CA HIS A 310 5.33 11.02 4.29
C HIS A 310 4.40 11.52 5.39
N ILE A 311 4.97 12.12 6.45
CA ILE A 311 4.23 12.66 7.59
C ILE A 311 4.89 13.92 8.14
N SER A 312 4.10 14.70 8.86
CA SER A 312 4.56 15.80 9.71
C SER A 312 4.18 15.54 11.17
N ARG A 313 5.06 15.89 12.12
CA ARG A 313 4.80 15.81 13.56
C ARG A 313 5.23 17.10 14.24
N PRO A 314 4.32 17.83 14.90
CA PRO A 314 4.71 18.92 15.78
C PRO A 314 5.34 18.35 17.06
N SER A 315 6.22 19.14 17.65
CA SER A 315 6.75 18.91 18.99
C SER A 315 5.66 19.11 20.06
N ALA A 316 5.91 18.66 21.28
CA ALA A 316 4.95 18.77 22.39
C ALA A 316 4.62 20.22 22.78
N THR A 317 5.41 21.21 22.35
CA THR A 317 5.13 22.64 22.54
C THR A 317 4.44 23.28 21.34
N GLY A 318 4.34 22.57 20.21
CA GLY A 318 3.82 23.08 18.94
C GLY A 318 4.77 24.03 18.22
N ARG A 319 5.92 24.38 18.81
CA ARG A 319 6.89 25.32 18.23
C ARG A 319 7.59 24.72 17.01
N TYR A 320 8.02 23.46 17.10
CA TYR A 320 8.78 22.81 16.04
C TYR A 320 7.90 21.82 15.28
N VAL A 321 8.01 21.79 13.96
CA VAL A 321 7.38 20.76 13.13
C VAL A 321 8.47 19.95 12.42
N TYR A 322 8.42 18.64 12.60
CA TYR A 322 9.32 17.67 11.98
C TYR A 322 8.62 17.07 10.78
N THR A 323 9.28 17.07 9.63
CA THR A 323 8.81 16.33 8.45
C THR A 323 9.78 15.21 8.13
N ILE A 324 9.28 14.06 7.68
CA ILE A 324 10.10 12.93 7.23
C ILE A 324 9.77 12.60 5.77
N GLY A 325 10.76 12.70 4.90
CA GLY A 325 10.72 12.27 3.51
C GLY A 325 10.76 10.76 3.39
N ARG A 326 10.19 10.20 2.31
CA ARG A 326 10.29 8.77 2.01
C ARG A 326 11.74 8.32 1.80
N ASP A 327 12.62 9.25 1.47
CA ASP A 327 14.07 9.10 1.36
C ASP A 327 14.79 9.22 2.70
N ALA A 328 14.08 9.26 3.84
CA ALA A 328 14.67 9.39 5.16
C ALA A 328 15.40 10.71 5.43
N LYS A 329 15.08 11.76 4.67
CA LYS A 329 15.44 13.13 5.05
C LYS A 329 14.45 13.66 6.09
N ILE A 330 14.95 14.30 7.13
CA ILE A 330 14.19 15.00 8.16
C ILE A 330 14.49 16.49 8.05
N ASP A 331 13.44 17.30 8.16
CA ASP A 331 13.54 18.76 8.29
C ASP A 331 12.82 19.20 9.57
N VAL A 332 13.40 20.15 10.30
CA VAL A 332 12.77 20.85 11.42
C VAL A 332 12.39 22.25 10.99
N ILE A 333 11.12 22.60 11.15
CA ILE A 333 10.55 23.90 10.86
C ILE A 333 10.32 24.63 12.18
N ASP A 334 10.90 25.82 12.37
CA ASP A 334 10.60 26.68 13.52
C ASP A 334 9.38 27.56 13.19
N MET A 335 8.26 27.29 13.89
CA MET A 335 7.00 27.98 13.70
C MET A 335 6.98 29.37 14.35
N TRP A 336 8.04 29.83 15.02
CA TRP A 336 8.10 31.16 15.63
C TRP A 336 8.81 32.21 14.76
N MET A 337 9.48 31.80 13.68
CA MET A 337 10.11 32.73 12.75
C MET A 337 9.07 33.55 11.98
N ASP A 338 9.39 34.81 11.63
CA ASP A 338 8.46 35.76 10.95
C ASP A 338 7.68 35.12 9.79
N LEU A 339 8.40 34.39 8.94
CA LEU A 339 7.83 33.35 8.11
C LEU A 339 8.39 32.00 8.57
N PRO A 340 7.55 31.03 9.00
CA PRO A 340 8.02 29.71 9.41
C PRO A 340 8.87 29.04 8.34
N GLN A 341 10.05 28.54 8.73
CA GLN A 341 11.06 28.01 7.80
C GLN A 341 11.88 26.89 8.42
N ILE A 342 12.56 26.13 7.55
CA ILE A 342 13.43 25.03 7.95
C ILE A 342 14.69 25.59 8.64
N VAL A 343 14.96 25.12 9.86
CA VAL A 343 16.10 25.56 10.68
C VAL A 343 17.19 24.50 10.81
N ALA A 344 16.87 23.23 10.56
CA ALA A 344 17.83 22.12 10.51
C ALA A 344 17.34 20.99 9.59
N GLU A 345 18.27 20.25 9.00
CA GLU A 345 18.00 19.04 8.22
C GLU A 345 19.03 17.93 8.51
N ILE A 346 18.62 16.68 8.36
CA ILE A 346 19.50 15.50 8.39
C ILE A 346 18.91 14.35 7.57
N LYS A 347 19.74 13.45 7.05
CA LYS A 347 19.29 12.19 6.46
C LYS A 347 19.67 11.02 7.38
N ILE A 348 18.70 10.20 7.79
CA ILE A 348 18.88 9.11 8.77
C ILE A 348 18.95 7.71 8.14
N GLY A 349 18.81 7.62 6.82
CA GLY A 349 18.78 6.36 6.10
C GLY A 349 18.57 6.58 4.60
N LEU A 350 18.19 5.51 3.90
CA LEU A 350 17.86 5.55 2.48
C LEU A 350 16.35 5.50 2.25
N GLU A 351 15.60 4.94 3.19
CA GLU A 351 14.14 4.86 3.13
C GLU A 351 13.54 4.92 4.53
N ALA A 352 12.57 5.81 4.77
CA ALA A 352 11.90 5.96 6.08
C ALA A 352 10.44 6.40 5.94
N ARG A 353 9.66 6.24 7.01
CA ARG A 353 8.24 6.61 7.03
C ARG A 353 7.80 7.27 8.33
N SER A 354 8.57 7.16 9.41
CA SER A 354 8.15 7.63 10.73
C SER A 354 9.17 8.59 11.33
N VAL A 355 8.62 9.61 11.97
CA VAL A 355 9.28 10.54 12.88
C VAL A 355 8.29 10.81 14.00
N GLU A 356 8.76 11.02 15.22
CA GLU A 356 7.95 11.41 16.36
C GLU A 356 8.79 12.22 17.35
N THR A 357 8.12 12.96 18.24
CA THR A 357 8.75 13.78 19.28
C THR A 357 8.34 13.33 20.67
N SER A 358 9.17 13.59 21.69
CA SER A 358 8.83 13.30 23.08
C SER A 358 7.61 14.10 23.55
N LYS A 359 6.62 13.38 24.08
CA LYS A 359 5.36 13.94 24.60
C LYS A 359 5.14 13.69 26.09
N TYR A 360 5.94 12.84 26.71
CA TYR A 360 5.87 12.63 28.16
C TYR A 360 6.15 13.95 28.89
N LYS A 361 5.34 14.23 29.92
CA LYS A 361 5.41 15.47 30.69
C LYS A 361 6.81 15.70 31.28
N GLY A 362 7.35 16.90 31.06
CA GLY A 362 8.71 17.28 31.47
C GLY A 362 9.80 16.95 30.45
N TYR A 363 9.44 16.32 29.34
CA TYR A 363 10.32 16.02 28.20
C TYR A 363 9.90 16.78 26.93
N GLU A 364 9.17 17.88 27.07
CA GLU A 364 8.77 18.70 25.93
C GLU A 364 10.03 19.25 25.23
N ASP A 365 10.09 19.04 23.91
CA ASP A 365 11.22 19.43 23.06
C ASP A 365 12.59 18.92 23.57
N LYS A 366 12.64 17.70 24.14
CA LYS A 366 13.88 17.07 24.65
C LYS A 366 14.48 16.00 23.76
N ILE A 367 13.67 15.29 22.98
CA ILE A 367 14.19 14.27 22.07
C ILE A 367 13.25 14.02 20.90
N ALA A 368 13.83 13.75 19.74
CA ALA A 368 13.13 13.30 18.55
C ALA A 368 13.60 11.90 18.16
N ILE A 369 12.75 11.15 17.47
CA ILE A 369 13.06 9.82 16.94
C ILE A 369 12.61 9.71 15.49
N ALA A 370 13.38 8.99 14.68
CA ALA A 370 12.95 8.61 13.33
C ALA A 370 13.21 7.12 13.05
N GLY A 371 12.30 6.52 12.27
CA GLY A 371 12.31 5.10 11.93
C GLY A 371 12.54 4.87 10.44
N ALA A 372 13.54 4.05 10.12
CA ALA A 372 13.90 3.69 8.76
C ALA A 372 13.37 2.30 8.37
N TYR A 373 13.04 2.18 7.09
CA TYR A 373 12.91 0.90 6.41
C TYR A 373 14.29 0.37 6.03
N TRP A 374 15.13 1.25 5.45
CA TRP A 374 16.52 0.91 5.14
C TRP A 374 17.51 2.03 5.55
N PRO A 375 18.59 1.68 6.27
CA PRO A 375 18.77 0.39 6.95
C PRO A 375 17.64 0.12 7.95
N PRO A 376 17.40 -1.14 8.36
CA PRO A 376 16.45 -1.45 9.41
C PRO A 376 16.99 -0.92 10.75
N GLN A 377 16.62 0.32 11.08
CA GLN A 377 17.09 1.05 12.24
C GLN A 377 16.13 2.17 12.67
N TYR A 378 16.29 2.64 13.90
CA TYR A 378 15.76 3.93 14.35
C TYR A 378 16.88 4.80 14.92
N VAL A 379 16.66 6.11 14.91
CA VAL A 379 17.65 7.12 15.34
C VAL A 379 17.02 8.07 16.33
N LEU A 380 17.66 8.25 17.48
CA LEU A 380 17.35 9.30 18.45
C LEU A 380 18.19 10.53 18.16
N MET A 381 17.57 11.71 18.21
CA MET A 381 18.19 12.98 17.82
C MET A 381 17.87 14.08 18.81
N GLU A 382 18.80 15.04 18.90
CA GLU A 382 18.52 16.33 19.54
C GLU A 382 17.43 17.05 18.74
N PRO A 383 16.33 17.48 19.38
CA PRO A 383 15.13 17.93 18.67
C PRO A 383 15.38 19.25 17.92
N GLU A 384 16.07 20.20 18.56
CA GLU A 384 16.27 21.52 17.97
C GLU A 384 17.26 21.51 16.81
N THR A 385 18.29 20.66 16.86
CA THR A 385 19.40 20.68 15.90
C THR A 385 19.38 19.48 14.95
N LEU A 386 18.66 18.41 15.27
CA LEU A 386 18.73 17.09 14.63
C LEU A 386 20.08 16.38 14.77
N GLU A 387 20.92 16.77 15.73
CA GLU A 387 22.17 16.03 15.98
C GLU A 387 21.85 14.57 16.33
N PRO A 388 22.45 13.57 15.64
CA PRO A 388 22.18 12.17 15.92
C PRO A 388 22.84 11.75 17.25
N ILE A 389 22.01 11.37 18.22
CA ILE A 389 22.44 10.93 19.56
C ILE A 389 22.80 9.45 19.52
N ASN A 390 21.84 8.60 19.11
CA ASN A 390 21.96 7.14 19.16
C ASN A 390 21.28 6.49 17.95
N ILE A 391 21.87 5.41 17.44
CA ILE A 391 21.40 4.66 16.26
C ILE A 391 21.27 3.21 16.66
N VAL A 392 20.07 2.64 16.53
CA VAL A 392 19.78 1.27 16.96
C VAL A 392 19.23 0.47 15.79
N SER A 393 19.87 -0.66 15.49
CA SER A 393 19.38 -1.59 14.47
C SER A 393 18.15 -2.36 14.96
N THR A 394 17.23 -2.62 14.03
CA THR A 394 16.04 -3.45 14.28
C THR A 394 16.14 -4.87 13.70
N ARG A 395 17.28 -5.23 13.11
CA ARG A 395 17.58 -6.62 12.69
C ARG A 395 17.44 -7.57 13.87
N GLY A 396 16.85 -8.73 13.65
CA GLY A 396 16.65 -9.70 14.73
C GLY A 396 15.66 -10.79 14.37
N TYR A 397 15.21 -11.52 15.38
CA TYR A 397 14.39 -12.73 15.20
C TYR A 397 12.89 -12.43 15.14
N THR A 398 12.16 -13.17 14.32
CA THR A 398 10.69 -13.11 14.25
C THR A 398 10.04 -13.62 15.55
N VAL A 399 8.87 -13.08 15.90
CA VAL A 399 8.12 -13.46 17.12
C VAL A 399 7.57 -14.89 17.07
N ASP A 400 7.25 -15.40 15.89
CA ASP A 400 6.61 -16.69 15.66
C ASP A 400 7.65 -17.82 15.53
N THR A 401 8.45 -17.79 14.46
CA THR A 401 9.38 -18.85 14.08
C THR A 401 10.74 -18.72 14.74
N HIS A 402 11.02 -17.58 15.39
CA HIS A 402 12.34 -17.27 15.96
C HIS A 402 13.46 -17.35 14.92
N GLU A 403 13.14 -17.08 13.66
CA GLU A 403 14.11 -17.04 12.56
C GLU A 403 14.69 -15.64 12.42
N TYR A 404 15.98 -15.57 12.11
CA TYR A 404 16.64 -14.28 11.88
C TYR A 404 16.06 -13.60 10.64
N HIS A 405 15.63 -12.35 10.81
CA HIS A 405 15.11 -11.50 9.74
C HIS A 405 16.06 -10.31 9.49
N PRO A 406 16.65 -10.19 8.29
CA PRO A 406 17.68 -9.18 7.99
C PRO A 406 17.12 -7.79 7.67
N GLU A 407 15.81 -7.67 7.41
CA GLU A 407 15.14 -6.41 7.05
C GLU A 407 13.88 -6.09 7.88
N PRO A 408 13.92 -6.02 9.22
CA PRO A 408 12.73 -5.68 10.02
C PRO A 408 12.50 -4.17 10.04
N ARG A 409 11.62 -3.68 9.17
CA ARG A 409 11.38 -2.25 8.95
C ARG A 409 10.69 -1.61 10.14
N VAL A 410 11.08 -0.38 10.49
CA VAL A 410 10.34 0.42 11.47
C VAL A 410 9.10 1.00 10.80
N ALA A 411 7.92 0.64 11.30
CA ALA A 411 6.64 1.12 10.79
C ALA A 411 6.22 2.43 11.50
N ALA A 412 5.22 2.38 12.37
CA ALA A 412 4.83 3.53 13.19
C ALA A 412 5.73 3.70 14.42
N ILE A 413 5.86 4.96 14.84
CA ILE A 413 6.40 5.36 16.13
C ILE A 413 5.39 6.30 16.79
N VAL A 414 5.11 6.08 18.07
CA VAL A 414 4.33 7.01 18.91
C VAL A 414 5.10 7.34 20.18
N SER A 415 4.79 8.46 20.83
CA SER A 415 5.38 8.81 22.13
C SER A 415 4.40 8.50 23.25
N SER A 416 4.90 7.81 24.29
CA SER A 416 4.14 7.46 25.48
C SER A 416 3.77 8.70 26.28
N HIS A 417 2.57 8.68 26.84
CA HIS A 417 2.09 9.67 27.81
C HIS A 417 2.27 9.20 29.27
N GLU A 418 2.62 7.92 29.47
CA GLU A 418 2.73 7.27 30.79
C GLU A 418 4.19 7.13 31.26
N HIS A 419 5.15 7.14 30.34
CA HIS A 419 6.59 7.06 30.62
C HIS A 419 7.39 7.90 29.62
N PRO A 420 8.64 8.29 29.91
CA PRO A 420 9.55 8.90 28.94
C PRO A 420 10.02 7.87 27.89
N GLU A 421 9.10 7.36 27.07
CA GLU A 421 9.33 6.31 26.09
C GLU A 421 8.78 6.63 24.70
N PHE A 422 9.48 6.15 23.68
CA PHE A 422 8.91 5.94 22.36
C PHE A 422 8.44 4.49 22.22
N ILE A 423 7.29 4.28 21.59
CA ILE A 423 6.79 2.97 21.20
C ILE A 423 7.02 2.78 19.70
N VAL A 424 7.85 1.81 19.34
CA VAL A 424 8.35 1.58 17.98
C VAL A 424 7.84 0.23 17.46
N ASN A 425 7.06 0.26 16.38
CA ASN A 425 6.64 -0.96 15.69
C ASN A 425 7.73 -1.48 14.74
N VAL A 426 8.15 -2.73 14.94
CA VAL A 426 9.07 -3.43 14.03
C VAL A 426 8.30 -4.48 13.22
N LYS A 427 8.10 -4.16 11.94
CA LYS A 427 7.09 -4.79 11.07
C LYS A 427 7.26 -6.29 10.92
N GLU A 428 8.34 -6.75 10.28
CA GLU A 428 8.46 -8.15 9.86
C GLU A 428 8.69 -9.11 11.02
N THR A 429 9.36 -8.66 12.07
CA THR A 429 9.61 -9.45 13.28
C THR A 429 8.44 -9.48 14.24
N GLY A 430 7.49 -8.54 14.11
CA GLY A 430 6.30 -8.49 14.96
C GLY A 430 6.61 -8.11 16.41
N LYS A 431 7.58 -7.21 16.59
CA LYS A 431 8.03 -6.73 17.90
C LYS A 431 7.66 -5.27 18.08
N ILE A 432 7.21 -4.92 19.28
CA ILE A 432 6.99 -3.55 19.71
C ILE A 432 8.08 -3.21 20.71
N LEU A 433 8.83 -2.14 20.46
CA LEU A 433 9.92 -1.70 21.33
C LEU A 433 9.47 -0.50 22.13
N LEU A 434 9.61 -0.56 23.45
CA LEU A 434 9.41 0.56 24.35
C LEU A 434 10.81 1.10 24.67
N VAL A 435 11.17 2.19 24.02
CA VAL A 435 12.50 2.79 24.02
C VAL A 435 12.52 3.93 25.02
N ASP A 436 13.11 3.68 26.19
CA ASP A 436 13.25 4.67 27.27
C ASP A 436 14.30 5.70 26.90
N TYR A 437 13.88 6.95 26.83
CA TYR A 437 14.74 8.08 26.47
C TYR A 437 15.12 8.97 27.65
N SER A 438 14.87 8.53 28.89
CA SER A 438 15.33 9.24 30.09
C SER A 438 16.86 9.37 30.15
N ASN A 439 17.58 8.40 29.57
CA ASN A 439 19.01 8.46 29.26
C ASN A 439 19.26 7.93 27.84
N PRO A 440 19.31 8.79 26.81
CA PRO A 440 19.38 8.34 25.41
C PRO A 440 20.73 7.74 25.00
N LEU A 441 21.76 7.85 25.84
CA LEU A 441 23.07 7.21 25.64
C LEU A 441 23.12 5.81 26.26
N GLU A 442 22.50 5.62 27.43
CA GLU A 442 22.38 4.33 28.13
C GLU A 442 20.97 3.77 27.97
N LEU A 443 20.61 3.40 26.73
CA LEU A 443 19.25 3.02 26.39
C LEU A 443 18.77 1.76 27.10
N SER A 444 17.63 1.88 27.78
CA SER A 444 16.80 0.75 28.19
C SER A 444 15.71 0.52 27.16
N VAL A 445 15.60 -0.70 26.66
CA VAL A 445 14.57 -1.06 25.67
C VAL A 445 13.83 -2.31 26.13
N LYS A 446 12.52 -2.18 26.37
CA LYS A 446 11.65 -3.35 26.58
C LYS A 446 11.11 -3.80 25.24
N THR A 447 11.37 -5.06 24.88
CA THR A 447 10.82 -5.68 23.67
C THR A 447 9.58 -6.48 24.01
N ILE A 448 8.45 -6.10 23.44
CA ILE A 448 7.17 -6.81 23.58
C ILE A 448 6.92 -7.62 22.31
N PRO A 449 6.86 -8.96 22.39
CA PRO A 449 6.42 -9.79 21.28
C PRO A 449 4.93 -9.56 21.02
N ALA A 450 4.53 -9.30 19.77
CA ALA A 450 3.14 -9.06 19.39
C ALA A 450 2.73 -9.99 18.23
N ALA A 451 2.56 -9.46 17.02
CA ALA A 451 2.23 -10.23 15.83
C ALA A 451 2.98 -9.69 14.62
N ARG A 452 3.32 -10.54 13.64
CA ARG A 452 4.06 -10.10 12.45
C ARG A 452 3.27 -9.11 11.61
N TYR A 453 4.02 -8.31 10.87
CA TYR A 453 3.52 -7.29 9.95
C TYR A 453 2.83 -6.11 10.65
N LEU A 454 3.32 -5.74 11.84
CA LEU A 454 2.97 -4.49 12.50
C LEU A 454 3.08 -3.31 11.51
N HIS A 455 2.17 -2.36 11.62
CA HIS A 455 2.10 -1.22 10.74
C HIS A 455 1.81 0.04 11.56
N ASP A 456 0.62 0.57 11.42
CA ASP A 456 0.09 1.80 12.00
C ASP A 456 -0.79 1.51 13.21
N GLY A 457 -1.13 2.56 13.95
CA GLY A 457 -1.84 2.48 15.21
C GLY A 457 -1.91 3.83 15.90
N GLY A 458 -2.70 3.89 16.96
CA GLY A 458 -2.85 5.06 17.81
C GLY A 458 -3.26 4.65 19.21
N TRP A 459 -3.22 5.61 20.11
CA TRP A 459 -3.74 5.53 21.45
C TRP A 459 -5.26 5.38 21.49
N ASP A 460 -5.73 4.71 22.53
CA ASP A 460 -7.10 4.89 23.00
C ASP A 460 -7.32 6.32 23.54
N LYS A 461 -8.57 6.69 23.81
CA LYS A 461 -8.94 8.04 24.30
C LYS A 461 -8.24 8.47 25.59
N THR A 462 -7.73 7.53 26.40
CA THR A 462 -7.04 7.82 27.66
C THR A 462 -5.54 8.01 27.50
N HIS A 463 -5.02 7.82 26.28
CA HIS A 463 -3.58 7.87 25.97
C HIS A 463 -2.73 6.83 26.71
N ARG A 464 -3.34 5.75 27.20
CA ARG A 464 -2.65 4.66 27.91
C ARG A 464 -2.39 3.45 27.04
N TYR A 465 -3.37 3.04 26.23
CA TYR A 465 -3.29 1.81 25.46
C TYR A 465 -2.98 2.10 24.00
N PHE A 466 -1.85 1.62 23.51
CA PHE A 466 -1.49 1.72 22.11
C PHE A 466 -2.13 0.58 21.32
N MET A 467 -3.03 0.93 20.41
CA MET A 467 -3.77 0.02 19.54
C MET A 467 -3.14 0.02 18.15
N THR A 468 -2.56 -1.09 17.72
CA THR A 468 -1.82 -1.15 16.46
C THR A 468 -2.14 -2.36 15.59
N ALA A 469 -2.26 -2.12 14.29
CA ALA A 469 -2.56 -3.14 13.30
C ALA A 469 -1.33 -3.96 12.92
N ALA A 470 -1.42 -5.27 13.10
CA ALA A 470 -0.62 -6.28 12.42
C ALA A 470 -1.35 -6.69 11.13
N ASN A 471 -1.27 -5.83 10.11
CA ASN A 471 -2.25 -5.80 9.03
C ASN A 471 -2.34 -7.12 8.22
N LYS A 472 -1.22 -7.67 7.76
CA LYS A 472 -1.19 -8.97 7.04
C LYS A 472 -1.47 -10.17 7.94
N SER A 473 -1.55 -9.96 9.25
CA SER A 473 -1.94 -10.97 10.23
C SER A 473 -3.39 -10.82 10.68
N ASN A 474 -4.13 -9.81 10.17
CA ASN A 474 -5.53 -9.54 10.53
C ASN A 474 -5.74 -9.39 12.05
N LYS A 475 -4.83 -8.70 12.74
CA LYS A 475 -4.86 -8.52 14.20
C LYS A 475 -4.62 -7.07 14.61
N ILE A 476 -5.20 -6.67 15.73
CA ILE A 476 -4.87 -5.45 16.48
C ILE A 476 -4.17 -5.87 17.78
N ALA A 477 -2.92 -5.45 17.94
CA ALA A 477 -2.21 -5.57 19.21
C ALA A 477 -2.54 -4.39 20.13
N VAL A 478 -2.78 -4.69 21.40
CA VAL A 478 -3.08 -3.71 22.46
C VAL A 478 -1.94 -3.71 23.46
N ILE A 479 -1.24 -2.59 23.54
CA ILE A 479 -0.13 -2.42 24.48
C ILE A 479 -0.54 -1.46 25.59
N ASP A 480 -0.52 -1.92 26.83
CA ASP A 480 -0.60 -1.02 27.99
C ASP A 480 0.76 -0.33 28.15
N SER A 481 0.82 0.96 27.82
CA SER A 481 2.07 1.71 27.97
C SER A 481 2.44 1.93 29.42
N LYS A 482 1.48 2.00 30.34
CA LYS A 482 1.74 2.20 31.76
C LYS A 482 2.37 0.97 32.41
N ASP A 483 1.76 -0.20 32.19
CA ASP A 483 2.27 -1.46 32.73
C ASP A 483 3.34 -2.10 31.81
N ARG A 484 3.60 -1.45 30.65
CA ARG A 484 4.60 -1.81 29.65
C ARG A 484 4.37 -3.23 29.13
N SER A 485 3.13 -3.57 28.77
CA SER A 485 2.61 -4.95 28.68
C SER A 485 1.75 -5.16 27.43
N LEU A 486 1.71 -6.39 26.88
CA LEU A 486 0.73 -6.77 25.84
C LEU A 486 -0.55 -7.23 26.53
N GLU A 487 -1.64 -6.48 26.34
CA GLU A 487 -2.94 -6.79 26.94
C GLU A 487 -3.75 -7.75 26.09
N ALA A 488 -3.73 -7.57 24.77
CA ALA A 488 -4.52 -8.39 23.86
C ALA A 488 -3.97 -8.40 22.43
N LEU A 489 -4.31 -9.48 21.72
CA LEU A 489 -4.25 -9.58 20.26
C LEU A 489 -5.68 -9.82 19.75
N VAL A 490 -6.34 -8.75 19.33
CA VAL A 490 -7.74 -8.76 18.89
C VAL A 490 -7.79 -9.13 17.41
N ASP A 491 -8.65 -10.05 17.00
CA ASP A 491 -8.88 -10.32 15.58
C ASP A 491 -9.59 -9.15 14.90
N ALA A 492 -9.19 -8.84 13.68
CA ALA A 492 -9.75 -7.76 12.87
C ALA A 492 -9.99 -8.22 11.44
N THR A 493 -10.87 -7.53 10.73
CA THR A 493 -11.23 -7.90 9.36
C THR A 493 -10.09 -7.60 8.37
N GLU A 494 -9.91 -8.51 7.42
CA GLU A 494 -8.95 -8.54 6.30
C GLU A 494 -8.17 -7.22 6.04
N ILE A 495 -6.93 -7.19 6.52
CA ILE A 495 -5.96 -6.09 6.38
C ILE A 495 -6.47 -4.80 7.04
N PRO A 496 -6.55 -4.74 8.39
CA PRO A 496 -6.91 -3.51 9.09
C PRO A 496 -5.90 -2.40 8.77
N HIS A 497 -6.42 -1.20 8.50
CA HIS A 497 -5.62 0.00 8.20
C HIS A 497 -6.25 1.22 8.90
N PRO A 498 -5.92 1.46 10.19
CA PRO A 498 -6.51 2.54 10.97
C PRO A 498 -5.97 3.94 10.68
N GLY A 499 -4.75 4.08 10.14
CA GLY A 499 -3.93 5.25 10.43
C GLY A 499 -3.64 5.32 11.94
N ARG A 500 -4.17 6.34 12.63
CA ARG A 500 -4.20 6.39 14.11
C ARG A 500 -5.47 5.76 14.70
N GLY A 501 -6.45 5.46 13.86
CA GLY A 501 -7.81 5.09 14.26
C GLY A 501 -8.66 6.30 14.62
N ALA A 502 -9.84 6.03 15.16
CA ALA A 502 -10.75 7.05 15.69
C ALA A 502 -11.27 6.62 17.06
N ASN A 503 -11.16 7.49 18.05
CA ASN A 503 -11.73 7.24 19.37
C ASN A 503 -13.13 7.85 19.47
N ILE A 504 -14.12 7.04 19.80
CA ILE A 504 -15.50 7.50 20.00
C ILE A 504 -16.10 6.89 21.26
N THR A 505 -17.23 7.43 21.71
CA THR A 505 -18.05 6.79 22.75
C THR A 505 -19.25 6.17 22.06
N ASP A 506 -19.25 4.85 21.93
CA ASP A 506 -20.39 4.08 21.42
C ASP A 506 -21.54 4.17 22.44
N PRO A 507 -22.79 4.45 22.02
CA PRO A 507 -23.93 4.59 22.94
C PRO A 507 -24.25 3.33 23.75
N GLU A 508 -23.88 2.16 23.25
CA GLU A 508 -24.15 0.87 23.89
C GLU A 508 -22.91 0.32 24.60
N PHE A 509 -21.75 0.41 23.97
CA PHE A 509 -20.53 -0.26 24.43
C PHE A 509 -19.51 0.65 25.14
N GLY A 510 -19.80 1.95 25.26
CA GLY A 510 -18.91 2.91 25.90
C GLY A 510 -17.70 3.27 25.02
N PRO A 511 -16.52 3.59 25.62
CA PRO A 511 -15.32 3.93 24.86
C PRO A 511 -14.86 2.83 23.91
N VAL A 512 -14.71 3.20 22.63
CA VAL A 512 -14.20 2.30 21.60
C VAL A 512 -13.15 3.01 20.74
N TRP A 513 -12.23 2.22 20.20
CA TRP A 513 -11.31 2.62 19.15
C TRP A 513 -11.70 1.92 17.85
N VAL A 514 -11.71 2.67 16.76
CA VAL A 514 -12.27 2.24 15.48
C VAL A 514 -11.17 2.11 14.43
N THR A 515 -11.27 1.07 13.60
CA THR A 515 -10.43 0.86 12.42
C THR A 515 -11.25 0.42 11.21
N SER A 516 -10.88 0.90 10.03
CA SER A 516 -11.37 0.36 8.75
C SER A 516 -10.44 -0.73 8.21
N ALA A 517 -10.94 -1.54 7.29
CA ALA A 517 -10.15 -2.53 6.57
C ALA A 517 -9.78 -2.05 5.15
N LEU A 518 -8.58 -2.43 4.70
CA LEU A 518 -8.18 -2.26 3.31
C LEU A 518 -8.79 -3.35 2.42
N GLY A 519 -8.84 -4.59 2.91
CA GLY A 519 -9.28 -5.77 2.15
C GLY A 519 -10.79 -5.99 2.13
N SER A 520 -11.55 -5.27 2.96
CA SER A 520 -13.00 -5.43 3.07
C SER A 520 -13.71 -4.11 3.29
N ASP A 521 -15.03 -4.11 3.21
CA ASP A 521 -15.90 -2.97 3.52
C ASP A 521 -16.21 -2.84 5.02
N GLU A 522 -15.54 -3.59 5.89
CA GLU A 522 -15.83 -3.61 7.31
C GLU A 522 -15.09 -2.52 8.09
N ILE A 523 -15.79 -1.97 9.07
CA ILE A 523 -15.28 -1.02 10.05
C ILE A 523 -15.50 -1.65 11.43
N THR A 524 -14.40 -1.94 12.13
CA THR A 524 -14.38 -2.67 13.41
C THR A 524 -14.21 -1.71 14.57
N PHE A 525 -15.06 -1.86 15.59
CA PHE A 525 -15.08 -1.07 16.82
C PHE A 525 -14.61 -1.97 17.95
N ILE A 526 -13.54 -1.57 18.64
CA ILE A 526 -12.92 -2.36 19.71
C ILE A 526 -13.12 -1.62 21.03
N GLY A 527 -13.67 -2.29 22.05
CA GLY A 527 -13.83 -1.71 23.38
C GLY A 527 -12.48 -1.42 24.05
N THR A 528 -12.32 -0.25 24.67
CA THR A 528 -11.02 0.21 25.21
C THR A 528 -11.03 0.57 26.69
N ASP A 529 -12.13 0.36 27.41
CA ASP A 529 -12.25 0.68 28.84
C ASP A 529 -12.30 -0.58 29.72
N PRO A 530 -11.14 -1.11 30.17
CA PRO A 530 -11.07 -2.26 31.07
C PRO A 530 -11.45 -1.93 32.53
N VAL A 531 -11.84 -0.71 32.85
CA VAL A 531 -12.24 -0.32 34.21
C VAL A 531 -13.76 -0.32 34.32
N ASN A 532 -14.45 0.42 33.44
CA ASN A 532 -15.91 0.59 33.52
C ASN A 532 -16.69 -0.33 32.58
N TYR A 533 -16.08 -0.83 31.50
CA TYR A 533 -16.69 -1.69 30.48
C TYR A 533 -15.88 -2.99 30.28
N LYS A 534 -15.59 -3.66 31.39
CA LYS A 534 -14.69 -4.83 31.47
C LYS A 534 -15.06 -5.97 30.51
N GLU A 535 -16.35 -6.20 30.34
CA GLU A 535 -16.91 -7.23 29.48
C GLU A 535 -16.66 -6.97 27.99
N HIS A 536 -16.41 -5.71 27.62
CA HIS A 536 -16.21 -5.23 26.25
C HIS A 536 -14.75 -4.91 25.91
N ALA A 537 -13.93 -4.63 26.93
CA ALA A 537 -12.53 -4.31 26.75
C ALA A 537 -11.80 -5.38 25.92
N TRP A 538 -11.07 -4.90 24.90
CA TRP A 538 -10.26 -5.69 23.98
C TRP A 538 -11.03 -6.70 23.15
N LYS A 539 -12.30 -6.42 22.85
CA LYS A 539 -13.14 -7.23 21.97
C LYS A 539 -13.70 -6.39 20.83
N PRO A 540 -13.89 -6.97 19.63
CA PRO A 540 -14.68 -6.34 18.59
C PRO A 540 -16.14 -6.33 19.06
N VAL A 541 -16.64 -5.17 19.47
CA VAL A 541 -18.01 -5.01 20.00
C VAL A 541 -19.02 -4.68 18.92
N ARG A 542 -18.56 -4.08 17.82
CA ARG A 542 -19.39 -3.73 16.66
C ARG A 542 -18.58 -3.83 15.38
N VAL A 543 -19.22 -4.35 14.33
CA VAL A 543 -18.68 -4.32 12.96
C VAL A 543 -19.77 -3.79 12.05
N ILE A 544 -19.51 -2.67 11.37
CA ILE A 544 -20.43 -2.06 10.41
C ILE A 544 -19.83 -2.04 9.01
N LYS A 545 -20.66 -1.76 8.01
CA LYS A 545 -20.25 -1.72 6.58
C LYS A 545 -20.08 -0.27 6.11
N GLY A 546 -18.94 0.04 5.50
CA GLY A 546 -18.63 1.29 4.82
C GLY A 546 -18.96 1.25 3.32
N MET A 547 -18.36 2.17 2.54
CA MET A 547 -18.60 2.24 1.08
C MET A 547 -18.04 1.02 0.32
N GLY A 548 -17.01 0.37 0.86
CA GLY A 548 -16.27 -0.70 0.19
C GLY A 548 -14.87 -0.86 0.75
N GLY A 549 -14.14 -1.87 0.24
CA GLY A 549 -12.70 -1.99 0.51
C GLY A 549 -11.87 -0.83 -0.03
N GLY A 550 -10.61 -0.75 0.38
CA GLY A 550 -9.70 0.32 -0.02
C GLY A 550 -9.72 1.56 0.87
N SER A 551 -10.29 1.46 2.08
CA SER A 551 -10.19 2.50 3.12
C SER A 551 -8.75 2.58 3.64
N LEU A 552 -8.30 3.81 3.93
CA LEU A 552 -7.01 4.07 4.56
C LEU A 552 -7.16 4.78 5.90
N PHE A 553 -8.21 5.57 6.09
CA PHE A 553 -8.39 6.38 7.29
C PHE A 553 -9.83 6.39 7.77
N VAL A 554 -9.97 6.18 9.07
CA VAL A 554 -11.14 6.60 9.85
C VAL A 554 -10.78 7.84 10.67
N LYS A 555 -11.77 8.69 10.97
CA LYS A 555 -11.55 9.88 11.80
C LYS A 555 -12.80 10.28 12.56
N SER A 556 -12.61 10.74 13.80
CA SER A 556 -13.60 11.50 14.56
C SER A 556 -12.91 12.65 15.31
N HIS A 557 -13.64 13.35 16.16
CA HIS A 557 -13.12 14.36 17.07
C HIS A 557 -13.99 14.39 18.35
N PRO A 558 -13.43 14.67 19.54
CA PRO A 558 -14.20 14.70 20.79
C PRO A 558 -15.42 15.65 20.82
N THR A 559 -15.46 16.63 19.92
CA THR A 559 -16.57 17.59 19.78
C THR A 559 -17.54 17.24 18.64
N SER A 560 -17.27 16.17 17.90
CA SER A 560 -18.08 15.72 16.77
C SER A 560 -18.92 14.50 17.11
N ASN A 561 -20.08 14.39 16.46
CA ASN A 561 -20.91 13.19 16.44
C ASN A 561 -20.73 12.37 15.14
N ASN A 562 -19.74 12.72 14.31
CA ASN A 562 -19.51 12.07 13.02
C ASN A 562 -18.33 11.10 13.10
N LEU A 563 -18.49 9.93 12.49
CA LEU A 563 -17.38 9.06 12.11
C LEU A 563 -17.20 9.12 10.60
N TRP A 564 -16.02 9.57 10.16
CA TRP A 564 -15.66 9.73 8.76
C TRP A 564 -14.81 8.55 8.29
N VAL A 565 -15.15 7.96 7.15
CA VAL A 565 -14.43 6.81 6.58
C VAL A 565 -14.19 7.02 5.09
N ASP A 566 -12.93 6.98 4.68
CA ASP A 566 -12.54 7.12 3.27
C ASP A 566 -12.48 5.77 2.54
N ALA A 567 -12.36 5.82 1.22
CA ALA A 567 -12.13 4.62 0.40
C ALA A 567 -11.21 4.94 -0.80
N PRO A 568 -10.09 5.64 -0.61
CA PRO A 568 -9.28 6.18 -1.69
C PRO A 568 -8.77 5.11 -2.63
N LEU A 569 -8.55 3.87 -2.17
CA LEU A 569 -8.05 2.76 -2.99
C LEU A 569 -9.15 1.88 -3.58
N ASN A 570 -10.41 2.24 -3.38
CA ASN A 570 -11.53 1.52 -4.01
C ASN A 570 -11.44 1.62 -5.55
N PRO A 571 -11.74 0.54 -6.28
CA PRO A 571 -11.73 0.56 -7.75
C PRO A 571 -12.92 1.31 -8.35
N LYS A 572 -14.01 1.51 -7.60
CA LYS A 572 -15.16 2.31 -8.06
C LYS A 572 -14.88 3.79 -7.83
N GLU A 573 -14.86 4.56 -8.91
CA GLU A 573 -14.62 6.02 -8.85
C GLU A 573 -15.59 6.73 -7.90
N GLU A 574 -16.85 6.32 -7.87
CA GLU A 574 -17.86 6.89 -6.96
C GLU A 574 -17.41 6.84 -5.48
N PHE A 575 -16.78 5.74 -5.06
CA PHE A 575 -16.34 5.55 -3.68
C PHE A 575 -14.96 6.15 -3.43
N SER A 576 -14.03 6.01 -4.38
CA SER A 576 -12.71 6.64 -4.25
C SER A 576 -12.78 8.18 -4.26
N GLN A 577 -13.85 8.76 -4.79
CA GLN A 577 -14.07 10.21 -4.90
C GLN A 577 -15.03 10.79 -3.85
N SER A 578 -15.43 9.98 -2.86
CA SER A 578 -16.41 10.36 -1.83
C SER A 578 -15.89 10.05 -0.41
N ILE A 579 -16.67 10.42 0.60
CA ILE A 579 -16.46 10.03 2.00
C ILE A 579 -17.77 9.47 2.58
N ALA A 580 -17.69 8.41 3.37
CA ALA A 580 -18.81 7.94 4.19
C ALA A 580 -18.80 8.67 5.54
N VAL A 581 -19.99 9.04 6.02
CA VAL A 581 -20.19 9.73 7.29
C VAL A 581 -21.29 9.03 8.07
N PHE A 582 -20.94 8.49 9.23
CA PHE A 582 -21.89 7.88 10.16
C PHE A 582 -22.24 8.87 11.26
N ASP A 583 -23.48 8.85 11.74
CA ASP A 583 -23.84 9.45 13.03
C ASP A 583 -23.51 8.45 14.14
N ILE A 584 -22.58 8.81 15.03
CA ILE A 584 -22.13 7.98 16.15
C ILE A 584 -23.30 7.64 17.08
N ASN A 585 -24.31 8.50 17.18
CA ASN A 585 -25.49 8.26 18.02
C ASN A 585 -26.55 7.38 17.36
N ASN A 586 -26.40 7.05 16.07
CA ASN A 586 -27.35 6.24 15.31
C ASN A 586 -26.67 5.46 14.18
N LEU A 587 -25.73 4.59 14.54
CA LEU A 587 -24.95 3.80 13.58
C LEU A 587 -25.82 2.86 12.71
N ASP A 588 -26.98 2.43 13.22
CA ASP A 588 -27.92 1.56 12.51
C ASP A 588 -28.61 2.25 11.32
N ALA A 589 -28.62 3.59 11.29
CA ALA A 589 -29.10 4.35 10.14
C ALA A 589 -28.18 4.22 8.90
N GLY A 590 -26.98 3.66 9.07
CA GLY A 590 -25.96 3.58 8.03
C GLY A 590 -25.20 4.89 7.85
N PHE A 591 -24.60 5.08 6.68
CA PHE A 591 -23.79 6.26 6.36
C PHE A 591 -24.42 7.13 5.29
N GLU A 592 -24.12 8.42 5.36
CA GLU A 592 -24.29 9.36 4.27
C GLU A 592 -23.03 9.37 3.40
N VAL A 593 -23.19 9.48 2.07
CA VAL A 593 -22.07 9.63 1.13
C VAL A 593 -21.97 11.08 0.70
N LEU A 594 -20.85 11.75 1.04
CA LEU A 594 -20.60 13.11 0.59
C LEU A 594 -19.67 13.12 -0.64
N PRO A 595 -20.04 13.84 -1.72
CA PRO A 595 -19.31 13.81 -2.98
C PRO A 595 -18.15 14.80 -2.99
N ILE A 596 -17.14 14.57 -2.14
CA ILE A 596 -16.02 15.49 -1.89
C ILE A 596 -15.28 15.90 -3.17
N ALA A 597 -14.93 14.95 -4.06
CA ALA A 597 -14.22 15.30 -5.30
C ALA A 597 -15.11 16.09 -6.28
N LYS A 598 -16.44 15.88 -6.25
CA LYS A 598 -17.40 16.67 -7.04
C LYS A 598 -17.43 18.12 -6.53
N TRP A 599 -17.44 18.32 -5.21
CA TRP A 599 -17.36 19.66 -4.60
C TRP A 599 -16.07 20.38 -4.97
N ALA A 600 -14.95 19.69 -5.10
CA ALA A 600 -13.68 20.27 -5.52
C ALA A 600 -13.67 20.78 -6.97
N ASN A 601 -14.57 20.29 -7.83
CA ASN A 601 -14.73 20.74 -9.23
C ASN A 601 -13.42 20.77 -10.06
N LEU A 602 -12.69 19.65 -10.05
CA LEU A 602 -11.36 19.53 -10.67
C LEU A 602 -11.38 18.98 -12.11
N GLY A 603 -12.56 18.72 -12.68
CA GLY A 603 -12.71 18.09 -14.00
C GLY A 603 -12.50 16.57 -13.99
N GLU A 604 -12.25 16.00 -15.16
CA GLU A 604 -12.00 14.57 -15.34
C GLU A 604 -10.65 14.14 -14.73
N GLY A 605 -10.55 12.87 -14.33
CA GLY A 605 -9.34 12.31 -13.74
C GLY A 605 -9.65 11.38 -12.58
N ALA A 606 -8.75 10.42 -12.32
CA ALA A 606 -8.87 9.40 -11.28
C ALA A 606 -8.53 9.98 -9.89
N LYS A 607 -9.35 10.92 -9.45
CA LYS A 607 -9.21 11.61 -8.16
C LYS A 607 -9.46 10.63 -7.01
N ARG A 608 -8.72 10.81 -5.92
CA ARG A 608 -8.88 10.02 -4.69
C ARG A 608 -9.05 10.95 -3.50
N VAL A 609 -10.12 10.76 -2.75
CA VAL A 609 -10.41 11.50 -1.52
C VAL A 609 -9.76 10.74 -0.36
N VAL A 610 -8.86 11.40 0.35
CA VAL A 610 -8.04 10.74 1.36
C VAL A 610 -7.87 11.56 2.63
N GLN A 611 -7.89 10.85 3.75
CA GLN A 611 -7.55 11.26 5.10
C GLN A 611 -8.40 12.46 5.56
N PRO A 612 -9.52 12.25 6.27
CA PRO A 612 -10.18 13.33 6.99
C PRO A 612 -9.24 13.85 8.09
N GLU A 613 -9.11 15.16 8.25
CA GLU A 613 -8.36 15.78 9.36
C GLU A 613 -9.11 17.00 9.90
N TYR A 614 -9.33 17.04 11.21
CA TYR A 614 -10.03 18.15 11.87
C TYR A 614 -9.12 19.36 12.09
N ASN A 615 -9.74 20.53 12.15
CA ASN A 615 -9.13 21.74 12.70
C ASN A 615 -9.06 21.66 14.24
N LYS A 616 -8.44 22.66 14.87
CA LYS A 616 -8.29 22.73 16.34
C LYS A 616 -9.63 22.70 17.08
N ALA A 617 -10.66 23.35 16.54
CA ALA A 617 -11.97 23.44 17.19
C ALA A 617 -12.82 22.16 17.03
N GLY A 618 -12.45 21.29 16.08
CA GLY A 618 -13.22 20.10 15.74
C GLY A 618 -14.56 20.39 15.03
N ASP A 619 -14.75 21.61 14.52
CA ASP A 619 -15.98 22.03 13.83
C ASP A 619 -15.85 22.02 12.29
N GLU A 620 -14.63 21.82 11.78
CA GLU A 620 -14.35 21.65 10.36
C GLU A 620 -13.46 20.42 10.12
N VAL A 621 -13.79 19.65 9.10
CA VAL A 621 -12.99 18.50 8.63
C VAL A 621 -12.49 18.73 7.21
N TRP A 622 -11.21 18.45 7.00
CA TRP A 622 -10.49 18.72 5.76
C TRP A 622 -10.17 17.41 5.04
N PHE A 623 -10.34 17.40 3.73
CA PHE A 623 -10.06 16.28 2.85
C PHE A 623 -9.08 16.68 1.76
N SER A 624 -8.14 15.79 1.45
CA SER A 624 -7.33 15.95 0.24
C SER A 624 -8.06 15.30 -0.93
N VAL A 625 -8.24 16.03 -2.02
CA VAL A 625 -8.65 15.47 -3.31
C VAL A 625 -7.37 15.31 -4.14
N TRP A 626 -6.75 14.14 -3.97
CA TRP A 626 -5.47 13.78 -4.56
C TRP A 626 -5.66 13.36 -6.01
N ASN A 627 -4.89 13.98 -6.90
CA ASN A 627 -4.82 13.64 -8.31
C ASN A 627 -3.36 13.39 -8.76
N ALA A 628 -3.18 12.93 -10.00
CA ALA A 628 -1.85 12.79 -10.61
C ALA A 628 -1.07 14.12 -10.62
N GLN A 629 0.26 14.06 -10.61
CA GLN A 629 1.13 15.25 -10.47
C GLN A 629 0.86 16.35 -11.51
N ASN A 630 0.52 15.96 -12.74
CA ASN A 630 0.24 16.87 -13.85
C ASN A 630 -1.23 17.33 -13.91
N GLN A 631 -2.06 16.95 -12.93
CA GLN A 631 -3.47 17.32 -12.85
C GLN A 631 -3.76 18.19 -11.62
N ARG A 632 -4.83 18.99 -11.71
CA ARG A 632 -5.28 19.82 -10.59
C ARG A 632 -5.75 18.95 -9.42
N SER A 633 -5.35 19.35 -8.23
CA SER A 633 -5.77 18.80 -6.94
C SER A 633 -6.33 19.92 -6.06
N ALA A 634 -7.00 19.58 -4.97
CA ALA A 634 -7.52 20.57 -4.03
C ALA A 634 -7.63 20.01 -2.62
N LEU A 635 -7.83 20.91 -1.65
CA LEU A 635 -8.35 20.55 -0.33
C LEU A 635 -9.82 20.98 -0.24
N VAL A 636 -10.65 20.13 0.34
CA VAL A 636 -12.07 20.42 0.59
C VAL A 636 -12.30 20.48 2.10
N VAL A 637 -12.89 21.58 2.55
CA VAL A 637 -13.27 21.81 3.94
C VAL A 637 -14.77 21.65 4.08
N VAL A 638 -15.19 20.83 5.03
CA VAL A 638 -16.59 20.54 5.33
C VAL A 638 -16.89 21.02 6.74
N ASP A 639 -18.04 21.67 6.89
CA ASP A 639 -18.60 22.02 8.20
C ASP A 639 -19.12 20.74 8.86
N ASP A 640 -18.52 20.34 9.99
CA ASP A 640 -18.76 19.04 10.62
C ASP A 640 -20.22 18.87 11.03
N LYS A 641 -20.79 19.92 11.64
CA LYS A 641 -22.16 19.90 12.16
C LYS A 641 -23.21 19.76 11.07
N THR A 642 -23.03 20.45 9.95
CA THR A 642 -24.02 20.46 8.86
C THR A 642 -23.71 19.47 7.75
N ARG A 643 -22.50 18.86 7.74
CA ARG A 643 -21.95 18.01 6.68
C ARG A 643 -21.97 18.67 5.30
N LYS A 644 -21.91 20.01 5.26
CA LYS A 644 -21.96 20.79 4.01
C LYS A 644 -20.58 21.33 3.65
N LEU A 645 -20.35 21.47 2.36
CA LEU A 645 -19.18 22.17 1.82
C LEU A 645 -19.04 23.55 2.45
N LYS A 646 -17.90 23.82 3.07
CA LYS A 646 -17.54 25.12 3.64
C LYS A 646 -16.63 25.90 2.69
N LYS A 647 -15.58 25.25 2.18
CA LYS A 647 -14.56 25.87 1.35
C LYS A 647 -13.85 24.84 0.47
N VAL A 648 -13.44 25.26 -0.72
CA VAL A 648 -12.44 24.56 -1.53
C VAL A 648 -11.18 25.42 -1.56
N ILE A 649 -10.03 24.82 -1.26
CA ILE A 649 -8.71 25.41 -1.40
C ILE A 649 -8.09 24.83 -2.66
N ASP A 650 -8.08 25.63 -3.71
CA ASP A 650 -7.60 25.28 -5.03
C ASP A 650 -6.56 26.31 -5.45
N ASP A 651 -5.30 25.87 -5.47
CA ASP A 651 -4.14 26.69 -5.78
C ASP A 651 -3.20 25.84 -6.62
N LYS A 652 -2.62 26.43 -7.68
CA LYS A 652 -1.69 25.73 -8.59
C LYS A 652 -0.49 25.12 -7.87
N ARG A 653 -0.15 25.63 -6.69
CA ARG A 653 0.96 25.14 -5.86
C ARG A 653 0.59 23.89 -5.06
N LEU A 654 -0.70 23.56 -4.91
CA LEU A 654 -1.17 22.33 -4.25
C LEU A 654 -1.02 21.12 -5.18
N VAL A 655 0.23 20.74 -5.44
CA VAL A 655 0.58 19.57 -6.25
C VAL A 655 0.49 18.32 -5.37
N THR A 656 -0.40 17.39 -5.72
CA THR A 656 -0.56 16.09 -5.03
C THR A 656 -0.69 16.21 -3.49
N PRO A 657 -1.65 17.01 -2.97
CA PRO A 657 -1.91 17.09 -1.54
C PRO A 657 -2.38 15.72 -1.02
N THR A 658 -1.76 15.23 0.05
CA THR A 658 -2.09 13.92 0.64
C THR A 658 -2.30 14.02 2.15
N GLY A 659 -1.27 13.76 2.95
CA GLY A 659 -1.31 13.88 4.41
C GLY A 659 -1.53 15.33 4.84
N LYS A 660 -2.40 15.51 5.83
CA LYS A 660 -2.74 16.80 6.47
C LYS A 660 -2.63 16.60 7.98
N PHE A 661 -1.94 17.50 8.66
CA PHE A 661 -1.71 17.41 10.09
C PHE A 661 -2.02 18.76 10.71
N ASN A 662 -3.11 18.86 11.45
CA ASN A 662 -3.37 20.03 12.28
C ASN A 662 -2.41 20.02 13.47
N ILE A 663 -1.76 21.15 13.76
CA ILE A 663 -0.72 21.20 14.81
C ILE A 663 -1.29 20.81 16.17
N PHE A 664 -2.41 21.41 16.60
CA PHE A 664 -3.01 21.11 17.89
C PHE A 664 -3.41 19.63 18.03
N ASN A 665 -4.13 19.09 17.05
CA ASN A 665 -4.62 17.71 17.10
C ASN A 665 -3.47 16.70 17.05
N THR A 666 -2.40 17.00 16.29
CA THR A 666 -1.25 16.10 16.19
C THR A 666 -0.34 16.17 17.41
N MET A 667 -0.14 17.36 17.98
CA MET A 667 0.62 17.56 19.21
C MET A 667 -0.02 16.80 20.38
N ASN A 668 -1.35 16.94 20.53
CA ASN A 668 -2.10 16.38 21.65
C ASN A 668 -2.69 14.98 21.38
N ASP A 669 -2.36 14.33 20.24
CA ASP A 669 -2.88 13.01 19.89
C ASP A 669 -4.43 12.92 19.96
N ILE A 670 -5.12 13.87 19.34
CA ILE A 670 -6.59 13.95 19.26
C ILE A 670 -7.06 13.38 17.91
N TYR A 671 -7.84 12.30 17.93
CA TYR A 671 -8.39 11.62 16.72
C TYR A 671 -9.53 10.65 16.99
#